data_AF-A0A2V6LQ20-F1
#
_entry.id   AF-A0A2V6LQ20-F1
#
_cell.length_a   1.000
_cell.length_b   1.000
_cell.length_c   1.000
_cell.angle_alpha   90.00
_cell.angle_beta   90.00
_cell.angle_gamma   90.00
#
_symmetry.space_group_name_H-M   'P 1'
#
loop_
_entity.id
_entity.type
_entity.pdbx_description
1 polymer ?
#
loop_
_entity_poly.entity_id
_entity_poly.type
_entity_poly.pdbx_seq_one_letter_code
_entity_poly.pdbx_strand_id
1 'polypeptide(L)'
;MNLNTILALAAATFSFAFAAAAPWGKRRSLATWCFSVGMLVFGLESLFGAICREAVNPESAAFWGTLTLVTKSFVPGVWVCFSLTYSRGSARPLPARAWFLVLAALVIPIGMSLVFRDQLVPASPYTESGADWWVRSNAAAKILYGFQLVAAVVILMNLEKTFRSAVGTMQWRIKFLVIGLGIVFGARIYTLSQALLFSADVLVLSDVDTVALLIGYALIVIAFVRSGFGEIDVYPSHAVLRTSLTFVLAGAYLFVVGVLAQVVARTGKAGAFQFQALVVLMAFALLAMLLLSNRIRQKIHRIVSRHFKRPQYDFRQIWTRVTQSMSNVFDQSGLCAAAPKLISETFNVLSVSIWLLDEQDHLTFAASTCRSEREATDMLPKLDQNFAGIRMFTKPFDLEKAKGDYAEALRQISFSQFRTGGNPVCVPLCAGNHCMGVLIVADRVGGTPYTIEELDLLKCMGDQIAVGLLNLRLTDEIARGRQLEAFQAMSAFFVHDLKNAASTLSLTLQNLPVHFDDPLFRQDVLRGMGETADRINAVINRLTALRQFELNLAEVDVNSVVDDALKALNGTANIKVTKQLVLQPKLRLDRDQFGSVITNLLLNARDAVGPKGEIRIETTQNDNWAVVSISDNGCGMSQAVLKSSLFRPFHSTKKKGLGIGMFQSKMIVEAHRGRITVDSEPAVGTTFRVMLPLNHQTA
;
A
#
# COMPACT_ATOMS: atom_id res chain seq x y z
N MET A 1 32.70 -6.11 -58.24
CA MET A 1 31.81 -6.26 -57.08
C MET A 1 30.37 -6.25 -57.55
N ASN A 2 29.62 -7.31 -57.23
CA ASN A 2 28.18 -7.38 -57.47
C ASN A 2 27.44 -6.43 -56.50
N LEU A 3 26.27 -5.89 -56.87
CA LEU A 3 25.48 -4.98 -56.03
C LEU A 3 25.21 -5.58 -54.63
N ASN A 4 24.97 -6.89 -54.57
CA ASN A 4 24.70 -7.60 -53.34
C ASN A 4 25.95 -7.68 -52.42
N THR A 5 27.16 -7.73 -52.99
CA THR A 5 28.40 -7.67 -52.21
C THR A 5 28.60 -6.28 -51.61
N ILE A 6 28.29 -5.22 -52.37
CA ILE A 6 28.36 -3.83 -51.90
C ILE A 6 27.39 -3.61 -50.73
N LEU A 7 26.16 -4.13 -50.84
CA LEU A 7 25.16 -4.06 -49.77
C LEU A 7 25.61 -4.83 -48.51
N ALA A 8 26.20 -6.02 -48.66
CA ALA A 8 26.72 -6.80 -47.55
C ALA A 8 27.91 -6.09 -46.86
N LEU A 9 28.81 -5.48 -47.63
CA LEU A 9 29.92 -4.70 -47.08
C LEU A 9 29.44 -3.45 -46.34
N ALA A 10 28.42 -2.75 -46.87
CA ALA A 10 27.78 -1.63 -46.20
C ALA A 10 27.10 -2.07 -44.90
N ALA A 11 26.39 -3.20 -44.89
CA ALA A 11 25.83 -3.76 -43.66
C ALA A 11 26.94 -4.06 -42.63
N ALA A 12 28.07 -4.62 -43.06
CA ALA A 12 29.21 -4.90 -42.17
C ALA A 12 29.80 -3.61 -41.56
N THR A 13 30.02 -2.55 -42.35
CA THR A 13 30.57 -1.29 -41.85
C THR A 13 29.64 -0.60 -40.85
N PHE A 14 28.33 -0.53 -41.11
CA PHE A 14 27.36 0.00 -40.16
C PHE A 14 27.32 -0.84 -38.87
N SER A 15 27.41 -2.17 -38.98
CA SER A 15 27.45 -3.06 -37.82
C SER A 15 28.64 -2.79 -36.91
N PHE A 16 29.84 -2.65 -37.49
CA PHE A 16 31.05 -2.31 -36.74
C PHE A 16 30.99 -0.91 -36.13
N ALA A 17 30.43 0.07 -36.84
CA ALA A 17 30.23 1.41 -36.31
C ALA A 17 29.31 1.41 -35.08
N PHE A 18 28.19 0.68 -35.11
CA PHE A 18 27.31 0.54 -33.96
C PHE A 18 27.94 -0.22 -32.79
N ALA A 19 28.70 -1.27 -33.10
CA ALA A 19 29.42 -2.03 -32.07
C ALA A 19 30.41 -1.15 -31.30
N ALA A 20 31.12 -0.24 -31.99
CA ALA A 20 32.05 0.72 -31.38
C ALA A 20 31.34 1.88 -30.66
N ALA A 21 30.20 2.35 -31.19
CA ALA A 21 29.46 3.48 -30.62
C ALA A 21 28.69 3.13 -29.32
N ALA A 22 28.16 1.91 -29.21
CA ALA A 22 27.38 1.46 -28.05
C ALA A 22 28.10 1.57 -26.67
N PRO A 23 29.38 1.18 -26.51
CA PRO A 23 30.08 1.26 -25.23
C PRO A 23 30.60 2.66 -24.84
N TRP A 24 30.50 3.68 -25.70
CA TRP A 24 31.01 5.04 -25.43
C TRP A 24 30.13 5.88 -24.46
N GLY A 25 28.97 5.35 -24.04
CA GLY A 25 28.06 6.01 -23.10
C GLY A 25 28.57 6.05 -21.63
N LYS A 26 28.03 6.97 -20.83
CA LYS A 26 28.47 7.29 -19.45
C LYS A 26 28.37 6.12 -18.42
N ARG A 27 27.71 4.99 -18.73
CA ARG A 27 27.66 3.78 -17.88
C ARG A 27 27.60 2.50 -18.72
N ARG A 28 28.35 1.47 -18.30
CA ARG A 28 28.47 0.16 -18.99
C ARG A 28 27.47 -0.85 -18.40
N SER A 29 26.37 -1.12 -19.11
CA SER A 29 25.41 -2.17 -18.72
C SER A 29 25.69 -3.49 -19.46
N LEU A 30 25.25 -4.62 -18.90
CA LEU A 30 25.37 -5.92 -19.57
C LEU A 30 24.58 -5.96 -20.90
N ALA A 31 23.42 -5.31 -20.98
CA ALA A 31 22.65 -5.18 -22.22
C ALA A 31 23.41 -4.41 -23.31
N THR A 32 24.15 -3.36 -22.93
CA THR A 32 25.03 -2.60 -23.82
C THR A 32 26.13 -3.47 -24.43
N TRP A 33 26.76 -4.30 -23.60
CA TRP A 33 27.78 -5.24 -24.04
C TRP A 33 27.19 -6.31 -24.96
N CYS A 34 26.05 -6.90 -24.60
CA CYS A 34 25.38 -7.87 -25.46
C CYS A 34 24.93 -7.26 -26.80
N PHE A 35 24.47 -6.01 -26.81
CA PHE A 35 24.15 -5.30 -28.05
C PHE A 35 25.40 -5.08 -28.90
N SER A 36 26.48 -4.58 -28.31
CA SER A 36 27.76 -4.36 -29.02
C SER A 36 28.31 -5.66 -29.62
N VAL A 37 28.36 -6.73 -28.83
CA VAL A 37 28.77 -8.06 -29.30
C VAL A 37 27.81 -8.59 -30.37
N GLY A 38 26.50 -8.38 -30.23
CA GLY A 38 25.50 -8.80 -31.22
C GLY A 38 25.68 -8.11 -32.57
N MET A 39 26.01 -6.82 -32.55
CA MET A 39 26.33 -6.04 -33.74
C MET A 39 27.67 -6.46 -34.36
N LEU A 40 28.69 -6.80 -33.55
CA LEU A 40 29.94 -7.39 -34.06
C LEU A 40 29.68 -8.70 -34.81
N VAL A 41 28.83 -9.58 -34.24
CA VAL A 41 28.48 -10.85 -34.87
C VAL A 41 27.77 -10.65 -36.20
N PHE A 42 26.81 -9.71 -36.30
CA PHE A 42 26.18 -9.37 -37.58
C PHE A 42 27.15 -8.76 -38.59
N GLY A 43 28.12 -7.97 -38.13
CA GLY A 43 29.17 -7.40 -38.96
C GLY A 43 30.08 -8.47 -39.56
N LEU A 44 30.57 -9.39 -38.72
CA LEU A 44 31.39 -10.52 -39.16
C LEU A 44 30.63 -11.46 -40.09
N GLU A 45 29.35 -11.74 -39.80
CA GLU A 45 28.49 -12.56 -40.67
C GLU A 45 28.36 -11.95 -42.07
N SER A 46 28.09 -10.64 -42.14
CA SER A 46 27.93 -9.93 -43.42
C SER A 46 29.25 -9.80 -44.18
N LEU A 47 30.38 -9.62 -43.47
CA LEU A 47 31.71 -9.57 -44.05
C LEU A 47 32.13 -10.93 -44.63
N PHE A 48 32.01 -12.01 -43.86
CA PHE A 48 32.37 -13.35 -44.33
C PHE A 48 31.43 -13.83 -45.43
N GLY A 49 30.14 -13.49 -45.35
CA GLY A 49 29.18 -13.73 -46.42
C GLY A 49 29.54 -13.00 -47.71
N ALA A 50 30.01 -11.74 -47.62
CA ALA A 50 30.47 -10.98 -48.79
C ALA A 50 31.72 -11.61 -49.42
N ILE A 51 32.72 -11.97 -48.61
CA ILE A 51 33.96 -12.60 -49.09
C ILE A 51 33.68 -13.98 -49.71
N CYS A 52 32.75 -14.74 -49.11
CA CYS A 52 32.31 -16.03 -49.66
C CYS A 52 31.70 -15.90 -51.06
N ARG A 53 31.04 -14.78 -51.39
CA ARG A 53 30.43 -14.54 -52.71
C ARG A 53 31.45 -14.14 -53.78
N GLU A 54 32.56 -13.52 -53.39
CA GLU A 54 33.63 -13.11 -54.31
C GLU A 54 34.75 -14.13 -54.43
N ALA A 55 34.69 -15.23 -53.68
CA ALA A 55 35.65 -16.30 -53.75
C ALA A 55 35.59 -17.00 -55.12
N VAL A 56 36.66 -16.85 -55.90
CA VAL A 56 36.83 -17.49 -57.22
C VAL A 56 37.11 -18.99 -57.09
N ASN A 57 37.74 -19.40 -55.98
CA ASN A 57 38.13 -20.79 -55.73
C ASN A 57 37.11 -21.49 -54.81
N PRO A 58 36.71 -22.75 -55.12
CA PRO A 58 35.72 -23.49 -54.34
C PRO A 58 36.20 -23.80 -52.92
N GLU A 59 37.49 -24.06 -52.71
CA GLU A 59 38.06 -24.26 -51.37
C GLU A 59 37.99 -22.98 -50.52
N SER A 60 38.23 -21.82 -51.14
CA SER A 60 38.11 -20.52 -50.46
C SER A 60 36.65 -20.19 -50.13
N ALA A 61 35.71 -20.47 -51.03
CA ALA A 61 34.29 -20.29 -50.79
C ALA A 61 33.78 -21.18 -49.65
N ALA A 62 34.20 -22.45 -49.63
CA ALA A 62 33.87 -23.39 -48.56
C ALA A 62 34.42 -22.93 -47.18
N PHE A 63 35.65 -22.40 -47.15
CA PHE A 63 36.25 -21.86 -45.93
C PHE A 63 35.46 -20.66 -45.38
N TRP A 64 35.18 -19.66 -46.20
CA TRP A 64 34.44 -18.46 -45.80
C TRP A 64 32.96 -18.75 -45.49
N GLY A 65 32.34 -19.69 -46.21
CA GLY A 65 31.00 -20.19 -45.92
C GLY A 65 30.91 -20.87 -44.55
N THR A 66 31.91 -21.69 -44.20
CA THR A 66 32.02 -22.32 -42.88
C THR A 66 32.17 -21.27 -41.79
N LEU A 67 33.02 -20.27 -42.00
CA LEU A 67 33.24 -19.18 -41.05
C LEU A 67 31.96 -18.33 -40.85
N THR A 68 31.21 -18.11 -41.93
CA THR A 68 29.90 -17.44 -41.88
C THR A 68 28.91 -18.24 -41.03
N LEU A 69 28.86 -19.57 -41.18
CA LEU A 69 27.98 -20.44 -40.40
C LEU A 69 28.35 -20.51 -38.91
N VAL A 70 29.64 -20.59 -38.61
CA VAL A 70 30.16 -20.52 -37.23
C VAL A 70 29.77 -19.18 -36.60
N THR A 71 29.94 -18.08 -37.33
CA THR A 71 29.54 -16.74 -36.85
C THR A 71 28.03 -16.65 -36.61
N LYS A 72 27.20 -17.18 -37.52
CA LYS A 72 25.74 -17.27 -37.34
C LYS A 72 25.34 -18.07 -36.09
N SER A 73 26.18 -18.99 -35.61
CA SER A 73 25.91 -19.80 -34.42
C SER A 73 26.00 -19.00 -33.11
N PHE A 74 26.66 -17.85 -33.10
CA PHE A 74 26.71 -16.96 -31.93
C PHE A 74 25.45 -16.08 -31.79
N VAL A 75 24.70 -15.87 -32.89
CA VAL A 75 23.52 -14.98 -32.93
C VAL A 75 22.47 -15.35 -31.87
N PRO A 76 22.02 -16.63 -31.73
CA PRO A 76 21.04 -17.01 -30.72
C PRO A 76 21.44 -16.64 -29.29
N GLY A 77 22.65 -17.01 -28.86
CA GLY A 77 23.10 -16.79 -27.48
C GLY A 77 23.20 -15.31 -27.12
N VAL A 78 23.82 -14.52 -27.99
CA VAL A 78 24.06 -13.09 -27.76
C VAL A 78 22.74 -12.30 -27.75
N TRP A 79 21.86 -12.56 -28.72
CA TRP A 79 20.61 -11.82 -28.84
C TRP A 79 19.51 -12.28 -27.88
N VAL A 80 19.51 -13.56 -27.45
CA VAL A 80 18.66 -13.99 -26.33
C VAL A 80 19.11 -13.30 -25.05
N CYS A 81 20.42 -13.23 -24.78
CA CYS A 81 20.96 -12.51 -23.63
C CYS A 81 20.60 -11.02 -23.68
N PHE A 82 20.79 -10.36 -24.82
CA PHE A 82 20.35 -8.98 -25.04
C PHE A 82 18.85 -8.82 -24.77
N SER A 83 17.99 -9.64 -25.38
CA SER A 83 16.53 -9.51 -25.24
C SER A 83 16.03 -9.68 -23.79
N LEU A 84 16.71 -10.51 -22.98
CA LEU A 84 16.36 -10.73 -21.58
C LEU A 84 16.88 -9.61 -20.67
N THR A 85 18.07 -9.09 -20.96
CA THR A 85 18.77 -8.08 -20.15
C THR A 85 18.28 -6.68 -20.47
N TYR A 86 17.99 -6.39 -21.73
CA TYR A 86 17.43 -5.13 -22.20
C TYR A 86 16.06 -4.81 -21.55
N SER A 87 15.30 -5.84 -21.19
CA SER A 87 14.00 -5.71 -20.49
C SER A 87 14.10 -5.41 -18.99
N ARG A 88 15.30 -5.48 -18.41
CA ARG A 88 15.53 -5.40 -16.97
C ARG A 88 16.59 -4.33 -16.69
N GLY A 89 16.17 -3.24 -16.05
CA GLY A 89 17.09 -2.27 -15.46
C GLY A 89 18.16 -2.96 -14.62
N SER A 90 19.32 -2.32 -14.49
CA SER A 90 20.59 -2.83 -13.91
C SER A 90 20.52 -3.36 -12.47
N ALA A 91 19.35 -3.38 -11.84
CA ALA A 91 19.16 -3.61 -10.41
C ALA A 91 18.87 -5.07 -9.98
N ARG A 92 18.63 -6.03 -10.88
CA ARG A 92 18.35 -7.44 -10.47
C ARG A 92 19.07 -8.50 -11.31
N PRO A 93 19.75 -9.47 -10.67
CA PRO A 93 20.37 -10.58 -11.38
C PRO A 93 19.32 -11.43 -12.12
N LEU A 94 19.70 -11.98 -13.28
CA LEU A 94 18.88 -12.91 -14.05
C LEU A 94 18.58 -14.16 -13.20
N PRO A 95 17.34 -14.68 -13.19
CA PRO A 95 17.03 -15.93 -12.52
C PRO A 95 17.82 -17.08 -13.15
N ALA A 96 18.24 -18.06 -12.35
CA ALA A 96 19.08 -19.19 -12.81
C ALA A 96 18.53 -19.89 -14.08
N ARG A 97 17.20 -20.00 -14.20
CA ARG A 97 16.53 -20.57 -15.39
C ARG A 97 16.78 -19.77 -16.68
N ALA A 98 16.90 -18.45 -16.59
CA ALA A 98 17.18 -17.60 -17.75
C ALA A 98 18.65 -17.72 -18.18
N TRP A 99 19.57 -17.85 -17.21
CA TRP A 99 20.97 -18.14 -17.51
C TRP A 99 21.16 -19.49 -18.19
N PHE A 100 20.41 -20.52 -17.78
CA PHE A 100 20.41 -21.82 -18.46
C PHE A 100 19.96 -21.69 -19.92
N LEU A 101 18.91 -20.92 -20.21
CA LEU A 101 18.46 -20.69 -21.58
C LEU A 101 19.49 -19.95 -22.44
N VAL A 102 20.16 -18.93 -21.89
CA VAL A 102 21.23 -18.20 -22.59
C VAL A 102 22.42 -19.12 -22.86
N LEU A 103 22.81 -19.92 -21.87
CA LEU A 103 23.95 -20.84 -21.98
C LEU A 103 23.65 -21.97 -22.96
N ALA A 104 22.43 -22.51 -22.98
CA ALA A 104 21.97 -23.47 -23.99
C ALA A 104 21.92 -22.85 -25.40
N ALA A 105 21.42 -21.61 -25.53
CA ALA A 105 21.39 -20.85 -26.79
C ALA A 105 22.78 -20.53 -27.35
N LEU A 106 23.80 -20.48 -26.49
CA LEU A 106 25.19 -20.27 -26.89
C LEU A 106 25.92 -21.58 -27.19
N VAL A 107 25.88 -22.55 -26.27
CA VAL A 107 26.71 -23.76 -26.32
C VAL A 107 26.24 -24.76 -27.39
N ILE A 108 24.92 -24.92 -27.59
CA ILE A 108 24.40 -25.94 -28.51
C ILE A 108 24.74 -25.62 -29.98
N PRO A 109 24.51 -24.40 -30.50
CA PRO A 109 24.85 -24.08 -31.90
C PRO A 109 26.37 -24.06 -32.14
N ILE A 110 27.14 -23.54 -31.18
CA ILE A 110 28.61 -23.50 -31.29
C ILE A 110 29.17 -24.93 -31.26
N GLY A 111 28.71 -25.77 -30.33
CA GLY A 111 29.11 -27.18 -30.26
C GLY A 111 28.75 -27.94 -31.54
N MET A 112 27.54 -27.75 -32.06
CA MET A 112 27.14 -28.39 -33.32
C MET A 112 27.96 -27.90 -34.52
N SER A 113 28.26 -26.61 -34.61
CA SER A 113 29.06 -26.06 -35.72
C SER A 113 30.53 -26.50 -35.69
N LEU A 114 31.09 -26.74 -34.49
CA LEU A 114 32.47 -27.24 -34.34
C LEU A 114 32.57 -28.77 -34.53
N VAL A 115 31.65 -29.55 -33.98
CA VAL A 115 31.67 -31.03 -34.05
C VAL A 115 31.31 -31.54 -35.44
N PHE A 116 30.34 -30.90 -36.11
CA PHE A 116 29.89 -31.33 -37.44
C PHE A 116 30.47 -30.47 -38.56
N ARG A 117 31.62 -29.82 -38.32
CA ARG A 117 32.26 -28.88 -39.27
C ARG A 117 32.36 -29.47 -40.68
N ASP A 118 32.85 -30.71 -40.80
CA ASP A 118 33.07 -31.37 -42.09
C ASP A 118 31.77 -31.78 -42.80
N GLN A 119 30.68 -31.94 -42.04
CA GLN A 119 29.34 -32.22 -42.58
C GLN A 119 28.56 -30.93 -42.90
N LEU A 120 29.03 -29.77 -42.47
CA LEU A 120 28.40 -28.48 -42.71
C LEU A 120 29.00 -27.75 -43.93
N VAL A 121 30.10 -28.28 -44.46
CA VAL A 121 30.79 -27.78 -45.67
C VAL A 121 30.00 -28.13 -46.93
N PRO A 122 29.84 -27.20 -47.89
CA PRO A 122 29.24 -27.49 -49.19
C PRO A 122 30.05 -28.52 -49.99
N ALA A 123 29.37 -29.52 -50.58
CA ALA A 123 29.99 -30.46 -51.52
C ALA A 123 29.99 -29.92 -52.96
N SER A 124 31.05 -30.27 -53.71
CA SER A 124 31.43 -29.90 -55.10
C SER A 124 30.32 -30.05 -56.17
N PRO A 125 30.35 -29.28 -57.29
CA PRO A 125 29.32 -29.31 -58.33
C PRO A 125 29.38 -30.58 -59.21
N TYR A 126 28.26 -30.84 -59.90
CA TYR A 126 28.17 -31.87 -60.94
C TYR A 126 27.42 -31.32 -62.17
N THR A 127 27.97 -30.31 -62.88
CA THR A 127 27.63 -30.04 -64.30
C THR A 127 28.61 -29.05 -64.98
N GLU A 128 28.91 -29.31 -66.26
CA GLU A 128 29.86 -28.61 -67.14
C GLU A 128 29.39 -27.25 -67.70
N SER A 129 28.36 -26.61 -67.15
CA SER A 129 27.88 -25.33 -67.70
C SER A 129 27.52 -24.34 -66.60
N GLY A 130 28.45 -23.43 -66.32
CA GLY A 130 28.19 -22.04 -65.91
C GLY A 130 27.29 -21.79 -64.71
N ALA A 131 27.93 -21.51 -63.57
CA ALA A 131 27.54 -20.46 -62.62
C ALA A 131 26.24 -20.61 -61.80
N ASP A 132 25.90 -21.80 -61.31
CA ASP A 132 25.07 -21.93 -60.10
C ASP A 132 25.70 -22.96 -59.14
N TRP A 133 26.07 -22.48 -57.95
CA TRP A 133 26.68 -23.29 -56.89
C TRP A 133 25.60 -23.75 -55.92
N TRP A 134 25.28 -25.04 -55.89
CA TRP A 134 24.20 -25.57 -55.05
C TRP A 134 24.77 -26.11 -53.74
N VAL A 135 24.42 -25.50 -52.60
CA VAL A 135 24.85 -25.98 -51.28
C VAL A 135 23.82 -26.98 -50.73
N ARG A 136 24.11 -28.29 -50.82
CA ARG A 136 23.27 -29.32 -50.19
C ARG A 136 23.35 -29.20 -48.66
N SER A 137 22.25 -28.78 -48.03
CA SER A 137 22.16 -28.73 -46.57
C SER A 137 22.07 -30.14 -45.97
N ASN A 138 23.18 -30.60 -45.38
CA ASN A 138 23.24 -31.85 -44.63
C ASN A 138 22.31 -31.81 -43.40
N ALA A 139 21.97 -32.99 -42.86
CA ALA A 139 21.05 -33.11 -41.73
C ALA A 139 21.45 -32.25 -40.52
N ALA A 140 22.76 -32.11 -40.26
CA ALA A 140 23.31 -31.25 -39.21
C ALA A 140 22.99 -29.76 -39.44
N ALA A 141 23.12 -29.26 -40.68
CA ALA A 141 22.80 -27.87 -41.02
C ALA A 141 21.31 -27.57 -40.80
N LYS A 142 20.43 -28.51 -41.15
CA LYS A 142 18.98 -28.37 -40.96
C LYS A 142 18.58 -28.33 -39.48
N ILE A 143 19.24 -29.13 -38.63
CA ILE A 143 19.04 -29.08 -37.17
C ILE A 143 19.47 -27.72 -36.62
N LEU A 144 20.61 -27.20 -37.09
CA LEU A 144 21.13 -25.89 -36.69
C LEU A 144 20.20 -24.75 -37.14
N TYR A 145 19.66 -24.78 -38.35
CA TYR A 145 18.65 -23.82 -38.82
C TYR A 145 17.35 -23.90 -38.02
N GLY A 146 16.89 -25.11 -37.66
CA GLY A 146 15.75 -25.30 -36.78
C GLY A 146 15.96 -24.66 -35.41
N PHE A 147 17.16 -24.82 -34.82
CA PHE A 147 17.51 -24.19 -33.57
C PHE A 147 17.54 -22.66 -33.68
N GLN A 148 18.17 -22.13 -34.72
CA GLN A 148 18.22 -20.68 -34.98
C GLN A 148 16.82 -20.08 -35.19
N LEU A 149 15.91 -20.83 -35.84
CA LEU A 149 14.53 -20.42 -36.03
C LEU A 149 13.81 -20.27 -34.68
N VAL A 150 13.92 -21.27 -33.80
CA VAL A 150 13.32 -21.23 -32.46
C VAL A 150 13.90 -20.07 -31.65
N ALA A 151 15.22 -19.85 -31.70
CA ALA A 151 15.86 -18.76 -31.01
C ALA A 151 15.39 -17.38 -31.52
N ALA A 152 15.27 -17.20 -32.85
CA ALA A 152 14.75 -15.96 -33.44
C ALA A 152 13.32 -15.64 -32.97
N VAL A 153 12.47 -16.66 -32.87
CA VAL A 153 11.11 -16.52 -32.31
C VAL A 153 11.15 -16.09 -30.84
N VAL A 154 12.02 -16.70 -30.03
CA VAL A 154 12.20 -16.33 -28.60
C VAL A 154 12.70 -14.89 -28.44
N ILE A 155 13.64 -14.46 -29.28
CA ILE A 155 14.16 -13.09 -29.28
C ILE A 155 13.05 -12.09 -29.62
N LEU A 156 12.29 -12.34 -30.70
CA LEU A 156 11.20 -11.46 -31.10
C LEU A 156 10.11 -11.38 -30.01
N MET A 157 9.79 -12.51 -29.38
CA MET A 157 8.85 -12.56 -28.26
C MET A 157 9.33 -11.71 -27.07
N ASN A 158 10.61 -11.80 -26.71
CA ASN A 158 11.18 -11.03 -25.60
C ASN A 158 11.22 -9.52 -25.92
N LEU A 159 11.53 -9.15 -27.17
CA LEU A 159 11.54 -7.75 -27.62
C LEU A 159 10.13 -7.15 -27.68
N GLU A 160 9.16 -7.88 -28.22
CA GLU A 160 7.74 -7.49 -28.20
C GLU A 160 7.25 -7.33 -26.76
N LYS A 161 7.64 -8.28 -25.89
CA LYS A 161 7.29 -8.22 -24.48
C LYS A 161 7.83 -6.94 -23.84
N THR A 162 9.09 -6.60 -24.14
CA THR A 162 9.73 -5.39 -23.65
C THR A 162 9.02 -4.13 -24.16
N PHE A 163 8.71 -4.06 -25.46
CA PHE A 163 8.02 -2.93 -26.07
C PHE A 163 6.63 -2.68 -25.51
N ARG A 164 5.82 -3.72 -25.34
CA ARG A 164 4.47 -3.60 -24.76
C ARG A 164 4.51 -3.30 -23.26
N SER A 165 5.58 -3.71 -22.59
CA SER A 165 5.73 -3.46 -21.16
C SER A 165 6.20 -2.03 -20.85
N ALA A 166 6.79 -1.35 -21.83
CA ALA A 166 7.20 0.05 -21.72
C ALA A 166 5.99 1.00 -21.77
N VAL A 167 5.96 1.97 -20.85
CA VAL A 167 4.87 2.96 -20.72
C VAL A 167 5.39 4.37 -21.03
N GLY A 168 4.55 5.21 -21.64
CA GLY A 168 4.82 6.64 -21.82
C GLY A 168 5.96 6.98 -22.78
N THR A 169 6.84 7.91 -22.38
CA THR A 169 7.99 8.36 -23.19
C THR A 169 8.99 7.24 -23.48
N MET A 170 9.04 6.20 -22.66
CA MET A 170 9.88 5.01 -22.87
C MET A 170 9.43 4.19 -24.08
N GLN A 171 8.12 4.00 -24.27
CA GLN A 171 7.59 3.28 -25.44
C GLN A 171 7.99 3.97 -26.74
N TRP A 172 7.96 5.31 -26.76
CA TRP A 172 8.38 6.11 -27.91
C TRP A 172 9.89 6.05 -28.17
N ARG A 173 10.72 6.01 -27.12
CA ARG A 173 12.19 5.92 -27.24
C ARG A 173 12.63 4.57 -27.81
N ILE A 174 12.05 3.46 -27.36
CA ILE A 174 12.47 2.11 -27.78
C ILE A 174 11.75 1.60 -29.04
N LYS A 175 10.71 2.31 -29.50
CA LYS A 175 9.89 1.94 -30.65
C LYS A 175 10.72 1.60 -31.88
N PHE A 176 11.63 2.50 -32.25
CA PHE A 176 12.42 2.33 -33.46
C PHE A 176 13.48 1.22 -33.35
N LEU A 177 14.06 1.01 -32.16
CA LEU A 177 14.96 -0.11 -31.89
C LEU A 177 14.22 -1.45 -31.99
N VAL A 178 13.05 -1.59 -31.35
CA VAL A 178 12.28 -2.84 -31.38
C VAL A 178 11.74 -3.12 -32.78
N ILE A 179 11.26 -2.11 -33.51
CA ILE A 179 10.82 -2.30 -34.90
C ILE A 179 12.01 -2.69 -35.79
N GLY A 180 13.18 -2.05 -35.63
CA GLY A 180 14.39 -2.37 -36.39
C GLY A 180 14.83 -3.82 -36.17
N LEU A 181 14.98 -4.24 -34.92
CA LEU A 181 15.28 -5.65 -34.59
C LEU A 181 14.16 -6.60 -35.02
N GLY A 182 12.90 -6.17 -34.95
CA GLY A 182 11.75 -6.93 -35.40
C GLY A 182 11.79 -7.24 -36.91
N ILE A 183 12.20 -6.28 -37.73
CA ILE A 183 12.40 -6.47 -39.17
C ILE A 183 13.55 -7.47 -39.43
N VAL A 184 14.68 -7.31 -38.72
CA VAL A 184 15.84 -8.21 -38.85
C VAL A 184 15.48 -9.65 -38.49
N PHE A 185 14.90 -9.88 -37.32
CA PHE A 185 14.54 -11.23 -36.89
C PHE A 185 13.32 -11.79 -37.65
N GLY A 186 12.40 -10.94 -38.11
CA GLY A 186 11.30 -11.34 -38.97
C GLY A 186 11.78 -11.85 -40.34
N ALA A 187 12.71 -11.13 -40.97
CA ALA A 187 13.36 -11.58 -42.21
C ALA A 187 14.13 -12.88 -42.00
N ARG A 188 14.87 -13.01 -40.88
CA ARG A 188 15.58 -14.25 -40.54
C ARG A 188 14.65 -15.44 -40.30
N ILE A 189 13.48 -15.24 -39.69
CA ILE A 189 12.47 -16.30 -39.55
C ILE A 189 12.00 -16.76 -40.93
N TYR A 190 11.79 -15.83 -41.86
CA TYR A 190 11.43 -16.15 -43.23
C TYR A 190 12.54 -16.93 -43.94
N THR A 191 13.78 -16.43 -43.93
CA THR A 191 14.92 -17.06 -44.63
C THR A 191 15.28 -18.42 -44.04
N LEU A 192 15.28 -18.56 -42.71
CA LEU A 192 15.51 -19.85 -42.03
C LEU A 192 14.38 -20.85 -42.29
N SER A 193 13.13 -20.39 -42.36
CA SER A 193 11.99 -21.23 -42.73
C SER A 193 12.11 -21.74 -44.17
N GLN A 194 12.43 -20.85 -45.12
CA GLN A 194 12.65 -21.21 -46.53
C GLN A 194 13.83 -22.17 -46.70
N ALA A 195 14.94 -21.93 -46.01
CA ALA A 195 16.11 -22.81 -46.01
C ALA A 195 15.78 -24.21 -45.44
N LEU A 196 14.90 -24.29 -44.43
CA LEU A 196 14.44 -25.56 -43.87
C LEU A 196 13.46 -26.30 -44.81
N LEU A 197 12.53 -25.58 -45.43
CA LEU A 197 11.40 -26.15 -46.19
C LEU A 197 11.81 -26.59 -47.60
N PHE A 198 12.57 -25.77 -48.31
CA PHE A 198 12.91 -25.99 -49.72
C PHE A 198 14.37 -26.39 -49.95
N SER A 199 15.18 -26.45 -48.88
CA SER A 199 16.64 -26.56 -49.03
C SER A 199 17.19 -25.51 -50.00
N ALA A 200 16.53 -24.34 -50.02
CA ALA A 200 16.79 -23.26 -50.97
C ALA A 200 18.18 -22.67 -50.79
N ASP A 201 18.71 -22.07 -51.86
CA ASP A 201 20.06 -21.50 -51.86
C ASP A 201 20.23 -20.47 -50.74
N VAL A 202 21.09 -20.84 -49.79
CA VAL A 202 21.44 -20.04 -48.63
C VAL A 202 22.05 -18.70 -49.07
N LEU A 203 22.67 -18.67 -50.26
CA LEU A 203 23.29 -17.49 -50.84
C LEU A 203 22.25 -16.45 -51.32
N VAL A 204 21.21 -16.87 -52.05
CA VAL A 204 20.14 -15.96 -52.52
C VAL A 204 19.28 -15.46 -51.35
N LEU A 205 18.99 -16.33 -50.38
CA LEU A 205 18.22 -15.95 -49.18
C LEU A 205 19.00 -14.99 -48.26
N SER A 206 20.34 -15.03 -48.28
CA SER A 206 21.16 -14.11 -47.49
C SER A 206 21.07 -12.65 -47.97
N ASP A 207 20.64 -12.40 -49.20
CA ASP A 207 20.38 -11.03 -49.67
C ASP A 207 19.20 -10.39 -48.95
N VAL A 208 18.15 -11.18 -48.69
CA VAL A 208 16.99 -10.73 -47.89
C VAL A 208 17.42 -10.35 -46.47
N ASP A 209 18.31 -11.13 -45.85
CA ASP A 209 18.86 -10.83 -44.53
C ASP A 209 19.67 -9.51 -44.55
N THR A 210 20.51 -9.29 -45.57
CA THR A 210 21.32 -8.05 -45.67
C THR A 210 20.47 -6.80 -45.87
N VAL A 211 19.42 -6.86 -46.70
CA VAL A 211 18.49 -5.74 -46.90
C VAL A 211 17.71 -5.46 -45.60
N ALA A 212 17.26 -6.50 -44.90
CA ALA A 212 16.58 -6.34 -43.62
C ALA A 212 17.50 -5.73 -42.54
N LEU A 213 18.79 -6.09 -42.53
CA LEU A 213 19.79 -5.46 -41.64
C LEU A 213 19.96 -3.97 -41.93
N LEU A 214 20.07 -3.57 -43.20
CA LEU A 214 20.20 -2.15 -43.58
C LEU A 214 18.96 -1.33 -43.18
N ILE A 215 17.75 -1.86 -43.41
CA ILE A 215 16.50 -1.21 -42.98
C ILE A 215 16.44 -1.13 -41.44
N GLY A 216 16.83 -2.22 -40.77
CA GLY A 216 16.94 -2.27 -39.31
C GLY A 216 17.89 -1.19 -38.79
N TYR A 217 19.06 -1.03 -39.42
CA TYR A 217 20.06 -0.03 -39.05
C TYR A 217 19.57 1.39 -39.21
N ALA A 218 18.85 1.72 -40.29
CA ALA A 218 18.26 3.04 -40.46
C ALA A 218 17.32 3.40 -39.30
N LEU A 219 16.46 2.46 -38.87
CA LEU A 219 15.56 2.65 -37.74
C LEU A 219 16.32 2.73 -36.40
N ILE A 220 17.38 1.94 -36.25
CA ILE A 220 18.24 1.97 -35.07
C ILE A 220 18.96 3.34 -34.98
N VAL A 221 19.51 3.89 -36.08
CA VAL A 221 20.08 5.25 -36.11
C VAL A 221 19.05 6.28 -35.63
N ILE A 222 17.81 6.22 -36.14
CA ILE A 222 16.73 7.13 -35.71
C ILE A 222 16.47 7.00 -34.20
N ALA A 223 16.51 5.77 -33.67
CA ALA A 223 16.42 5.54 -32.23
C ALA A 223 17.58 6.21 -31.48
N PHE A 224 18.82 6.02 -31.93
CA PHE A 224 20.03 6.57 -31.31
C PHE A 224 20.04 8.10 -31.31
N VAL A 225 19.77 8.74 -32.45
CA VAL A 225 19.78 10.21 -32.60
C VAL A 225 18.69 10.86 -31.75
N ARG A 226 17.52 10.22 -31.62
CA ARG A 226 16.37 10.80 -30.91
C ARG A 226 16.39 10.58 -29.40
N SER A 227 17.06 9.53 -28.91
CA SER A 227 16.94 9.11 -27.50
C SER A 227 18.25 9.13 -26.69
N GLY A 228 19.43 9.06 -27.33
CA GLY A 228 20.71 8.93 -26.63
C GLY A 228 20.84 7.59 -25.87
N PHE A 229 22.06 7.18 -25.56
CA PHE A 229 22.33 5.87 -24.91
C PHE A 229 22.15 5.91 -23.37
N GLY A 230 21.02 6.47 -22.90
CA GLY A 230 20.68 6.58 -21.48
C GLY A 230 19.84 5.40 -20.99
N GLU A 231 20.05 4.96 -19.73
CA GLU A 231 19.38 3.82 -19.09
C GLU A 231 17.87 3.77 -19.37
N ILE A 232 17.42 2.59 -19.82
CA ILE A 232 16.01 2.32 -20.06
C ILE A 232 15.56 1.36 -18.96
N ASP A 233 15.14 1.92 -17.82
CA ASP A 233 14.43 1.16 -16.80
C ASP A 233 13.01 0.85 -17.32
N VAL A 234 12.90 -0.17 -18.16
CA VAL A 234 11.60 -0.72 -18.55
C VAL A 234 11.04 -1.49 -17.36
N TYR A 235 10.14 -0.87 -16.60
CA TYR A 235 9.32 -1.59 -15.64
C TYR A 235 8.35 -2.49 -16.40
N PRO A 236 8.36 -3.81 -16.20
CA PRO A 236 7.45 -4.68 -16.92
C PRO A 236 6.01 -4.45 -16.46
N SER A 237 5.19 -3.76 -17.26
CA SER A 237 3.73 -3.82 -17.13
C SER A 237 3.27 -5.28 -17.31
N HIS A 238 2.51 -5.80 -16.33
CA HIS A 238 2.15 -7.22 -16.24
C HIS A 238 1.09 -7.69 -17.27
N ALA A 239 0.66 -6.83 -18.19
CA ALA A 239 -0.40 -7.12 -19.17
C ALA A 239 0.08 -7.89 -20.43
N VAL A 240 1.37 -8.19 -20.55
CA VAL A 240 2.02 -8.44 -21.85
C VAL A 240 1.92 -9.90 -22.35
N LEU A 241 1.49 -10.83 -21.51
CA LEU A 241 1.57 -12.26 -21.84
C LEU A 241 0.52 -12.74 -22.86
N ARG A 242 -0.55 -11.97 -23.10
CA ARG A 242 -1.67 -12.43 -23.93
C ARG A 242 -1.38 -12.41 -25.43
N THR A 243 -0.57 -11.47 -25.91
CA THR A 243 -0.29 -11.36 -27.36
C THR A 243 1.04 -12.00 -27.76
N SER A 244 2.01 -12.07 -26.85
CA SER A 244 3.26 -12.81 -27.05
C SER A 244 3.03 -14.31 -27.25
N LEU A 245 1.97 -14.86 -26.64
CA LEU A 245 1.56 -16.26 -26.84
C LEU A 245 1.10 -16.53 -28.28
N THR A 246 0.50 -15.55 -28.96
CA THR A 246 0.08 -15.67 -30.36
C THR A 246 1.28 -15.81 -31.28
N PHE A 247 2.36 -15.07 -31.02
CA PHE A 247 3.62 -15.21 -31.76
C PHE A 247 4.34 -16.53 -31.47
N VAL A 248 4.31 -17.02 -30.24
CA VAL A 248 4.84 -18.36 -29.89
C VAL A 248 4.08 -19.46 -30.64
N LEU A 249 2.74 -19.38 -30.66
CA LEU A 249 1.92 -20.34 -31.37
C LEU A 249 2.15 -20.27 -32.88
N ALA A 250 2.27 -19.06 -33.46
CA ALA A 250 2.56 -18.88 -34.89
C ALA A 250 3.97 -19.39 -35.27
N GLY A 251 4.99 -19.11 -34.46
CA GLY A 251 6.35 -19.58 -34.68
C GLY A 251 6.51 -21.09 -34.50
N ALA A 252 5.92 -21.66 -33.44
CA ALA A 252 5.88 -23.11 -33.23
C ALA A 252 5.12 -23.82 -34.35
N TYR A 253 4.04 -23.22 -34.84
CA TYR A 253 3.29 -23.72 -35.97
C TYR A 253 4.11 -23.69 -37.27
N LEU A 254 4.79 -22.59 -37.60
CA LEU A 254 5.68 -22.51 -38.77
C LEU A 254 6.82 -23.55 -38.68
N PHE A 255 7.36 -23.77 -37.49
CA PHE A 255 8.36 -24.82 -37.25
C PHE A 255 7.79 -26.23 -37.49
N VAL A 256 6.61 -26.55 -36.96
CA VAL A 256 5.93 -27.85 -37.17
C VAL A 256 5.64 -28.07 -38.65
N VAL A 257 5.18 -27.04 -39.37
CA VAL A 257 4.96 -27.09 -40.82
C VAL A 257 6.26 -27.34 -41.57
N GLY A 258 7.35 -26.68 -41.18
CA GLY A 258 8.68 -26.91 -41.76
C GLY A 258 9.20 -28.33 -41.55
N VAL A 259 9.04 -28.89 -40.33
CA VAL A 259 9.44 -30.28 -40.03
C VAL A 259 8.59 -31.28 -40.83
N LEU A 260 7.27 -31.09 -40.90
CA LEU A 260 6.37 -31.96 -41.68
C LEU A 260 6.69 -31.92 -43.18
N ALA A 261 6.91 -30.73 -43.74
CA ALA A 261 7.31 -30.57 -45.14
C ALA A 261 8.64 -31.30 -45.45
N GLN A 262 9.56 -31.33 -44.48
CA GLN A 262 10.83 -32.04 -44.58
C GLN A 262 10.69 -33.57 -44.49
N VAL A 263 9.78 -34.08 -43.64
CA VAL A 263 9.47 -35.53 -43.57
C VAL A 263 8.91 -36.00 -44.91
N VAL A 264 8.02 -35.20 -45.52
CA VAL A 264 7.47 -35.46 -46.86
C VAL A 264 8.54 -35.37 -47.96
N ALA A 265 9.45 -34.40 -47.88
CA ALA A 265 10.53 -34.28 -48.86
C ALA A 265 11.42 -35.52 -48.91
N ARG A 266 11.59 -36.22 -47.78
CA ARG A 266 12.41 -37.45 -47.68
C ARG A 266 11.73 -38.69 -48.25
N THR A 267 10.42 -38.71 -48.47
CA THR A 267 9.69 -39.88 -48.99
C THR A 267 9.62 -39.95 -50.52
N GLY A 268 10.20 -38.98 -51.24
CA GLY A 268 10.81 -39.19 -52.56
C GLY A 268 9.92 -39.68 -53.71
N LYS A 269 8.65 -39.23 -53.83
CA LYS A 269 7.84 -39.50 -55.04
C LYS A 269 7.54 -38.21 -55.82
N ALA A 270 7.49 -38.30 -57.15
CA ALA A 270 7.35 -37.18 -58.11
C ALA A 270 6.10 -36.29 -57.94
N GLY A 271 5.16 -36.65 -57.04
CA GLY A 271 4.05 -35.79 -56.61
C GLY A 271 4.34 -34.96 -55.34
N ALA A 272 5.58 -34.95 -54.84
CA ALA A 272 5.98 -34.35 -53.57
C ALA A 272 5.65 -32.86 -53.46
N PHE A 273 5.71 -32.09 -54.55
CA PHE A 273 5.34 -30.67 -54.51
C PHE A 273 3.86 -30.44 -54.23
N GLN A 274 2.97 -31.19 -54.89
CA GLN A 274 1.52 -31.12 -54.66
C GLN A 274 1.15 -31.57 -53.25
N PHE A 275 1.82 -32.61 -52.74
CA PHE A 275 1.59 -33.09 -51.38
C PHE A 275 2.15 -32.12 -50.32
N GLN A 276 3.32 -31.50 -50.54
CA GLN A 276 3.86 -30.45 -49.68
C GLN A 276 2.94 -29.23 -49.64
N ALA A 277 2.43 -28.78 -50.80
CA ALA A 277 1.47 -27.69 -50.89
C ALA A 277 0.17 -28.03 -50.15
N LEU A 278 -0.33 -29.27 -50.26
CA LEU A 278 -1.51 -29.75 -49.53
C LEU A 278 -1.29 -29.75 -48.01
N VAL A 279 -0.12 -30.21 -47.54
CA VAL A 279 0.23 -30.22 -46.11
C VAL A 279 0.33 -28.80 -45.56
N VAL A 280 0.97 -27.90 -46.29
CA VAL A 280 1.06 -26.47 -45.92
C VAL A 280 -0.34 -25.84 -45.90
N LEU A 281 -1.19 -26.12 -46.88
CA LEU A 281 -2.56 -25.61 -46.96
C LEU A 281 -3.47 -26.17 -45.84
N MET A 282 -3.40 -27.48 -45.55
CA MET A 282 -4.10 -28.08 -44.41
C MET A 282 -3.65 -27.48 -43.08
N ALA A 283 -2.35 -27.22 -42.95
CA ALA A 283 -1.84 -26.57 -41.77
C ALA A 283 -2.42 -25.14 -41.66
N PHE A 284 -2.43 -24.37 -42.76
CA PHE A 284 -2.97 -23.00 -42.74
C PHE A 284 -4.46 -23.00 -42.40
N ALA A 285 -5.21 -23.97 -42.92
CA ALA A 285 -6.60 -24.19 -42.57
C ALA A 285 -6.78 -24.56 -41.08
N LEU A 286 -5.92 -25.42 -40.52
CA LEU A 286 -5.93 -25.77 -39.10
C LEU A 286 -5.60 -24.56 -38.21
N LEU A 287 -4.62 -23.74 -38.60
CA LEU A 287 -4.27 -22.51 -37.90
C LEU A 287 -5.42 -21.50 -37.94
N ALA A 288 -6.02 -21.29 -39.11
CA ALA A 288 -7.20 -20.45 -39.26
C ALA A 288 -8.35 -20.98 -38.36
N MET A 289 -8.61 -22.28 -38.37
CA MET A 289 -9.62 -22.91 -37.52
C MET A 289 -9.32 -22.70 -36.02
N LEU A 290 -8.06 -22.83 -35.60
CA LEU A 290 -7.60 -22.58 -34.23
C LEU A 290 -7.76 -21.11 -33.81
N LEU A 291 -7.39 -20.17 -34.68
CA LEU A 291 -7.47 -18.74 -34.43
C LEU A 291 -8.91 -18.22 -34.45
N LEU A 292 -9.77 -18.75 -35.34
CA LEU A 292 -11.19 -18.41 -35.42
C LEU A 292 -12.02 -19.14 -34.34
N SER A 293 -11.53 -20.22 -33.73
CA SER A 293 -12.26 -20.95 -32.69
C SER A 293 -12.39 -20.15 -31.39
N ASN A 294 -13.61 -19.73 -31.10
CA ASN A 294 -13.94 -18.94 -29.92
C ASN A 294 -13.72 -19.74 -28.61
N ARG A 295 -13.92 -21.06 -28.63
CA ARG A 295 -13.70 -21.95 -27.47
C ARG A 295 -12.24 -22.02 -27.04
N ILE A 296 -11.32 -22.11 -28.01
CA ILE A 296 -9.88 -22.21 -27.72
C ILE A 296 -9.36 -20.85 -27.25
N ARG A 297 -9.80 -19.76 -27.89
CA ARG A 297 -9.51 -18.39 -27.45
C ARG A 297 -9.90 -18.16 -26.00
N GLN A 298 -11.08 -18.63 -25.58
CA GLN A 298 -11.53 -18.51 -24.19
C GLN A 298 -10.76 -19.42 -23.21
N LYS A 299 -10.40 -20.65 -23.58
CA LYS A 299 -9.56 -21.52 -22.74
C LYS A 299 -8.17 -20.94 -22.51
N ILE A 300 -7.53 -20.43 -23.57
CA ILE A 300 -6.24 -19.73 -23.49
C ILE A 300 -6.37 -18.50 -22.58
N HIS A 301 -7.41 -17.69 -22.80
CA HIS A 301 -7.72 -16.53 -21.97
C HIS A 301 -7.84 -16.89 -20.48
N ARG A 302 -8.51 -18.01 -20.17
CA ARG A 302 -8.75 -18.51 -18.80
C ARG A 302 -7.51 -19.07 -18.13
N ILE A 303 -6.66 -19.80 -18.86
CA ILE A 303 -5.37 -20.29 -18.33
C ILE A 303 -4.43 -19.12 -18.04
N VAL A 304 -4.36 -18.16 -18.95
CA VAL A 304 -3.55 -16.93 -18.81
C VAL A 304 -4.06 -16.09 -17.64
N SER A 305 -5.38 -15.89 -17.52
CA SER A 305 -5.93 -15.14 -16.38
C SER A 305 -5.70 -15.86 -15.06
N ARG A 306 -5.71 -17.20 -15.03
CA ARG A 306 -5.56 -17.99 -13.79
C ARG A 306 -4.11 -18.08 -13.31
N HIS A 307 -3.13 -18.03 -14.20
CA HIS A 307 -1.70 -18.17 -13.83
C HIS A 307 -0.90 -16.85 -13.85
N PHE A 308 -1.40 -15.79 -14.52
CA PHE A 308 -0.57 -14.60 -14.79
C PHE A 308 -1.22 -13.24 -14.51
N LYS A 309 -2.50 -13.17 -14.10
CA LYS A 309 -3.05 -11.94 -13.49
C LYS A 309 -2.73 -11.95 -12.00
N ARG A 310 -1.63 -11.32 -11.59
CA ARG A 310 -1.58 -10.68 -10.27
C ARG A 310 -1.98 -9.20 -10.48
N PRO A 311 -2.95 -8.66 -9.74
CA PRO A 311 -3.17 -7.21 -9.73
C PRO A 311 -1.87 -6.54 -9.26
N GLN A 312 -1.50 -5.41 -9.89
CA GLN A 312 -0.25 -4.68 -9.60
C GLN A 312 -0.13 -4.26 -8.13
N TYR A 313 -1.26 -4.21 -7.44
CA TYR A 313 -1.39 -4.07 -6.01
C TYR A 313 -2.09 -5.31 -5.48
N ASP A 314 -1.51 -5.98 -4.47
CA ASP A 314 -2.29 -6.93 -3.67
C ASP A 314 -3.24 -6.08 -2.82
N PHE A 315 -4.36 -5.66 -3.42
CA PHE A 315 -5.35 -4.76 -2.81
C PHE A 315 -5.76 -5.26 -1.43
N ARG A 316 -5.78 -6.58 -1.22
CA ARG A 316 -6.04 -7.20 0.07
C ARG A 316 -4.98 -6.82 1.10
N GLN A 317 -3.68 -6.88 0.76
CA GLN A 317 -2.61 -6.52 1.69
C GLN A 317 -2.59 -5.02 1.99
N ILE A 318 -2.80 -4.18 0.98
CA ILE A 318 -2.87 -2.72 1.16
C ILE A 318 -4.05 -2.38 2.05
N TRP A 319 -5.24 -2.90 1.74
CA TRP A 319 -6.43 -2.70 2.54
C TRP A 319 -6.22 -3.17 3.98
N THR A 320 -5.66 -4.37 4.18
CA THR A 320 -5.37 -4.90 5.52
C THR A 320 -4.42 -3.98 6.29
N ARG A 321 -3.35 -3.49 5.65
CA ARG A 321 -2.40 -2.55 6.27
C ARG A 321 -3.06 -1.24 6.64
N VAL A 322 -3.89 -0.69 5.76
CA VAL A 322 -4.64 0.55 6.00
C VAL A 322 -5.58 0.38 7.19
N THR A 323 -6.39 -0.68 7.20
CA THR A 323 -7.32 -0.95 8.30
C THR A 323 -6.59 -1.16 9.64
N GLN A 324 -5.49 -1.93 9.65
CA GLN A 324 -4.69 -2.15 10.87
C GLN A 324 -4.00 -0.87 11.38
N SER A 325 -3.53 -0.02 10.47
CA SER A 325 -2.90 1.23 10.86
C SER A 325 -3.92 2.23 11.40
N MET A 326 -5.13 2.24 10.85
CA MET A 326 -6.23 3.11 11.30
C MET A 326 -6.89 2.60 12.60
N SER A 327 -6.90 1.30 12.88
CA SER A 327 -7.51 0.76 14.11
C SER A 327 -6.78 1.15 15.39
N ASN A 328 -5.53 1.60 15.29
CA ASN A 328 -4.71 1.99 16.45
C ASN A 328 -4.82 3.48 16.78
N VAL A 329 -5.69 4.20 16.06
CA VAL A 329 -5.84 5.65 16.20
C VAL A 329 -7.21 5.95 16.81
N PHE A 330 -7.20 6.72 17.89
CA PHE A 330 -8.41 7.00 18.69
C PHE A 330 -8.78 8.50 18.71
N ASP A 331 -8.05 9.31 17.96
CA ASP A 331 -8.18 10.76 17.93
C ASP A 331 -8.20 11.28 16.48
N GLN A 332 -8.89 12.41 16.28
CA GLN A 332 -9.01 13.01 14.95
C GLN A 332 -7.66 13.45 14.39
N SER A 333 -6.81 14.07 15.23
CA SER A 333 -5.46 14.49 14.90
C SER A 333 -4.58 13.33 14.45
N GLY A 334 -4.54 12.23 15.21
CA GLY A 334 -3.78 11.04 14.86
C GLY A 334 -4.23 10.42 13.55
N LEU A 335 -5.54 10.45 13.25
CA LEU A 335 -6.07 9.85 12.01
C LEU A 335 -5.69 10.70 10.81
N CYS A 336 -5.85 12.02 10.95
CA CYS A 336 -5.42 12.98 9.95
C CYS A 336 -3.90 12.95 9.75
N ALA A 337 -3.08 12.65 10.76
CA ALA A 337 -1.63 12.54 10.60
C ALA A 337 -1.19 11.20 9.94
N ALA A 338 -1.84 10.09 10.30
CA ALA A 338 -1.46 8.76 9.81
C ALA A 338 -1.92 8.50 8.37
N ALA A 339 -3.12 8.94 8.00
CA ALA A 339 -3.72 8.66 6.69
C ALA A 339 -2.90 9.19 5.49
N PRO A 340 -2.42 10.46 5.47
CA PRO A 340 -1.59 10.99 4.39
C PRO A 340 -0.30 10.21 4.21
N LYS A 341 0.34 9.80 5.32
CA LYS A 341 1.57 9.01 5.30
C LYS A 341 1.36 7.65 4.64
N LEU A 342 0.30 6.94 5.01
CA LEU A 342 -0.06 5.65 4.40
C LEU A 342 -0.35 5.77 2.90
N ILE A 343 -1.07 6.82 2.48
CA ILE A 343 -1.39 7.07 1.08
C ILE A 343 -0.12 7.42 0.29
N SER A 344 0.72 8.29 0.83
CA SER A 344 2.02 8.65 0.25
C SER A 344 2.91 7.41 0.04
N GLU A 345 3.05 6.55 1.06
CA GLU A 345 3.82 5.31 0.98
C GLU A 345 3.22 4.28 0.00
N THR A 346 1.89 4.19 -0.06
CA THR A 346 1.18 3.21 -0.91
C THR A 346 1.26 3.57 -2.39
N PHE A 347 1.07 4.85 -2.72
CA PHE A 347 1.03 5.33 -4.10
C PHE A 347 2.35 5.98 -4.57
N ASN A 348 3.37 5.99 -3.70
CA ASN A 348 4.67 6.61 -3.92
C ASN A 348 4.56 8.08 -4.39
N VAL A 349 3.76 8.85 -3.67
CA VAL A 349 3.44 10.25 -3.98
C VAL A 349 4.20 11.17 -3.03
N LEU A 350 4.73 12.27 -3.56
CA LEU A 350 5.56 13.20 -2.79
C LEU A 350 4.79 13.93 -1.70
N SER A 351 3.55 14.33 -1.97
CA SER A 351 2.73 15.02 -0.98
C SER A 351 1.27 14.57 -1.00
N VAL A 352 0.72 14.44 0.21
CA VAL A 352 -0.70 14.20 0.45
C VAL A 352 -1.14 15.19 1.53
N SER A 353 -2.32 15.78 1.37
CA SER A 353 -2.90 16.68 2.38
C SER A 353 -4.38 16.38 2.61
N ILE A 354 -4.83 16.55 3.86
CA ILE A 354 -6.21 16.39 4.27
C ILE A 354 -6.76 17.74 4.74
N TRP A 355 -7.96 18.04 4.27
CA TRP A 355 -8.72 19.24 4.57
C TRP A 355 -10.10 18.81 5.07
N LEU A 356 -10.49 19.28 6.24
CA LEU A 356 -11.77 18.93 6.85
C LEU A 356 -12.79 20.02 6.58
N LEU A 357 -14.02 19.60 6.33
CA LEU A 357 -15.14 20.50 6.11
C LEU A 357 -15.83 20.79 7.45
N ASP A 358 -15.92 22.06 7.82
CA ASP A 358 -16.66 22.52 9.00
C ASP A 358 -18.18 22.59 8.72
N GLU A 359 -18.99 22.81 9.75
CA GLU A 359 -20.46 22.96 9.64
C GLU A 359 -20.88 24.12 8.74
N GLN A 360 -20.02 25.13 8.60
CA GLN A 360 -20.22 26.30 7.74
C GLN A 360 -19.72 26.09 6.31
N ASP A 361 -19.39 24.84 5.94
CA ASP A 361 -18.83 24.47 4.62
C ASP A 361 -17.48 25.14 4.30
N HIS A 362 -16.71 25.46 5.34
CA HIS A 362 -15.35 25.97 5.22
C HIS A 362 -14.33 24.84 5.34
N LEU A 363 -13.27 24.88 4.52
CA LEU A 363 -12.18 23.91 4.57
C LEU A 363 -11.11 24.35 5.57
N THR A 364 -10.85 23.50 6.55
CA THR A 364 -9.80 23.66 7.55
C THR A 364 -8.67 22.68 7.28
N PHE A 365 -7.42 23.14 7.42
CA PHE A 365 -6.27 22.27 7.27
C PHE A 365 -6.20 21.29 8.44
N ALA A 366 -6.03 19.99 8.16
CA ALA A 366 -5.90 18.98 9.20
C ALA A 366 -4.49 18.35 9.25
N ALA A 367 -3.93 17.99 8.09
CA ALA A 367 -2.59 17.37 8.04
C ALA A 367 -1.98 17.35 6.64
N SER A 368 -0.66 17.23 6.58
CA SER A 368 0.09 17.01 5.33
C SER A 368 1.36 16.20 5.59
N THR A 369 1.83 15.46 4.57
CA THR A 369 3.13 14.79 4.61
C THR A 369 4.32 15.73 4.39
N CYS A 370 4.11 16.93 3.83
CA CYS A 370 5.18 17.86 3.48
C CYS A 370 5.19 19.16 4.28
N ARG A 371 4.09 19.51 4.97
CA ARG A 371 3.98 20.76 5.74
C ARG A 371 3.86 20.48 7.21
N SER A 372 4.56 21.27 8.02
CA SER A 372 4.26 21.40 9.43
C SER A 372 2.97 22.21 9.62
N GLU A 373 2.23 21.95 10.71
CA GLU A 373 0.95 22.61 11.01
C GLU A 373 1.08 24.15 11.02
N ARG A 374 2.19 24.69 11.56
CA ARG A 374 2.51 26.13 11.61
C ARG A 374 2.71 26.78 10.23
N GLU A 375 3.43 26.12 9.31
CA GLU A 375 3.66 26.67 7.96
C GLU A 375 2.39 26.65 7.10
N ALA A 376 1.46 25.75 7.39
CA ALA A 376 0.16 25.74 6.75
C ALA A 376 -0.68 26.93 7.22
N THR A 377 -0.78 27.19 8.52
CA THR A 377 -1.65 28.25 9.06
C THR A 377 -1.21 29.67 8.67
N ASP A 378 0.11 29.92 8.55
CA ASP A 378 0.65 31.26 8.26
C ASP A 378 0.66 31.64 6.76
N MET A 379 0.62 30.67 5.84
CA MET A 379 0.68 30.93 4.39
C MET A 379 -0.62 30.61 3.63
N LEU A 380 -1.65 30.08 4.29
CA LEU A 380 -2.91 29.79 3.62
C LEU A 380 -3.79 31.03 3.56
N PRO A 381 -4.30 31.43 2.37
CA PRO A 381 -5.39 32.38 2.33
C PRO A 381 -6.54 31.81 3.16
N LYS A 382 -7.08 32.59 4.11
CA LYS A 382 -8.36 32.27 4.73
C LYS A 382 -9.37 32.14 3.61
N LEU A 383 -9.69 30.91 3.25
CA LEU A 383 -10.70 30.63 2.24
C LEU A 383 -12.05 30.86 2.89
N ASP A 384 -12.49 32.12 2.92
CA ASP A 384 -13.86 32.54 3.26
C ASP A 384 -14.88 32.13 2.16
N GLN A 385 -14.49 31.22 1.25
CA GLN A 385 -15.36 30.71 0.20
C GLN A 385 -16.12 29.49 0.71
N ASN A 386 -17.43 29.48 0.45
CA ASN A 386 -18.29 28.35 0.77
C ASN A 386 -18.04 27.19 -0.21
N PHE A 387 -17.66 26.02 0.31
CA PHE A 387 -17.36 24.82 -0.48
C PHE A 387 -18.51 23.82 -0.56
N ALA A 388 -19.77 24.24 -0.39
CA ALA A 388 -20.95 23.37 -0.45
C ALA A 388 -20.99 22.44 -1.69
N GLY A 389 -20.47 22.90 -2.84
CA GLY A 389 -20.39 22.11 -4.07
C GLY A 389 -19.53 20.84 -3.97
N ILE A 390 -18.58 20.78 -3.03
CA ILE A 390 -17.74 19.60 -2.80
C ILE A 390 -18.57 18.40 -2.34
N ARG A 391 -19.66 18.63 -1.58
CA ARG A 391 -20.55 17.57 -1.08
C ARG A 391 -21.22 16.76 -2.20
N MET A 392 -21.29 17.30 -3.42
CA MET A 392 -21.87 16.60 -4.58
C MET A 392 -20.93 15.55 -5.18
N PHE A 393 -19.63 15.62 -4.90
CA PHE A 393 -18.64 14.70 -5.46
C PHE A 393 -18.41 13.50 -4.53
N THR A 394 -18.57 12.30 -5.08
CA THR A 394 -18.36 11.03 -4.35
C THR A 394 -17.23 10.18 -4.93
N LYS A 395 -16.61 10.65 -6.02
CA LYS A 395 -15.53 9.94 -6.71
C LYS A 395 -14.30 10.83 -6.83
N PRO A 396 -13.09 10.24 -6.79
CA PRO A 396 -11.86 10.97 -7.10
C PRO A 396 -11.92 11.60 -8.48
N PHE A 397 -11.43 12.83 -8.58
CA PHE A 397 -11.36 13.56 -9.84
C PHE A 397 -10.03 14.29 -9.98
N ASP A 398 -9.66 14.49 -11.24
CA ASP A 398 -8.46 15.22 -11.64
C ASP A 398 -8.70 16.72 -11.45
N LEU A 399 -7.90 17.34 -10.57
CA LEU A 399 -8.06 18.72 -10.18
C LEU A 399 -7.67 19.69 -11.30
N GLU A 400 -6.75 19.30 -12.18
CA GLU A 400 -6.38 20.11 -13.36
C GLU A 400 -7.52 20.16 -14.38
N LYS A 401 -8.30 19.08 -14.51
CA LYS A 401 -9.43 19.01 -15.45
C LYS A 401 -10.73 19.59 -14.90
N ALA A 402 -10.85 19.75 -13.59
CA ALA A 402 -12.06 20.25 -12.94
C ALA A 402 -12.33 21.73 -13.29
N LYS A 403 -13.60 22.12 -13.41
CA LYS A 403 -14.02 23.50 -13.68
C LYS A 403 -14.99 23.98 -12.60
N GLY A 404 -14.85 25.24 -12.19
CA GLY A 404 -15.68 25.91 -11.17
C GLY A 404 -14.85 26.52 -10.04
N ASP A 405 -15.49 27.38 -9.25
CA ASP A 405 -14.83 28.18 -8.19
C ASP A 405 -14.14 27.30 -7.14
N TYR A 406 -14.76 26.17 -6.76
CA TYR A 406 -14.17 25.17 -5.86
C TYR A 406 -12.86 24.58 -6.39
N ALA A 407 -12.75 24.38 -7.71
CA ALA A 407 -11.57 23.77 -8.32
C ALA A 407 -10.40 24.75 -8.33
N GLU A 408 -10.67 26.04 -8.55
CA GLU A 408 -9.64 27.08 -8.51
C GLU A 408 -9.09 27.29 -7.09
N ALA A 409 -9.97 27.34 -6.10
CA ALA A 409 -9.58 27.39 -4.69
C ALA A 409 -8.76 26.16 -4.27
N LEU A 410 -9.19 24.95 -4.63
CA LEU A 410 -8.44 23.72 -4.36
C LEU A 410 -7.09 23.68 -5.11
N ARG A 411 -6.99 24.26 -6.31
CA ARG A 411 -5.71 24.39 -7.04
C ARG A 411 -4.73 25.30 -6.32
N GLN A 412 -5.19 26.41 -5.76
CA GLN A 412 -4.33 27.32 -4.96
C GLN A 412 -3.77 26.64 -3.71
N ILE A 413 -4.53 25.70 -3.15
CA ILE A 413 -4.13 24.89 -2.00
C ILE A 413 -3.19 23.75 -2.43
N SER A 414 -3.40 23.17 -3.62
CA SER A 414 -2.58 22.08 -4.13
C SER A 414 -1.19 22.58 -4.54
N PHE A 415 -0.16 22.08 -3.87
CA PHE A 415 1.23 22.45 -4.19
C PHE A 415 1.77 21.57 -5.32
N SER A 416 2.00 22.16 -6.51
CA SER A 416 2.77 21.49 -7.56
C SER A 416 4.26 21.69 -7.32
N GLN A 417 4.95 20.64 -6.87
CA GLN A 417 6.42 20.64 -6.76
C GLN A 417 7.10 20.65 -8.14
N PHE A 418 6.37 20.31 -9.20
CA PHE A 418 6.88 20.25 -10.57
C PHE A 418 6.29 21.41 -11.41
N ARG A 419 7.17 22.27 -11.95
CA ARG A 419 6.79 23.40 -12.84
C ARG A 419 6.12 22.95 -14.16
N THR A 420 6.22 21.67 -14.51
CA THR A 420 5.72 21.09 -15.76
C THR A 420 5.03 19.76 -15.48
N GLY A 421 3.71 19.81 -15.29
CA GLY A 421 2.82 18.65 -15.45
C GLY A 421 2.90 17.60 -14.36
N GLY A 422 1.98 17.69 -13.41
CA GLY A 422 1.31 16.51 -12.92
C GLY A 422 -0.17 16.78 -12.71
N ASN A 423 -0.93 15.70 -12.56
CA ASN A 423 -2.38 15.76 -12.41
C ASN A 423 -2.71 15.50 -10.93
N PRO A 424 -2.77 16.54 -10.07
CA PRO A 424 -3.23 16.39 -8.71
C PRO A 424 -4.64 15.81 -8.69
N VAL A 425 -4.87 14.85 -7.80
CA VAL A 425 -6.17 14.20 -7.65
C VAL A 425 -6.80 14.65 -6.35
N CYS A 426 -8.04 15.12 -6.45
CA CYS A 426 -8.89 15.38 -5.30
C CYS A 426 -9.75 14.15 -5.02
N VAL A 427 -9.72 13.68 -3.78
CA VAL A 427 -10.49 12.54 -3.28
C VAL A 427 -11.44 13.05 -2.20
N PRO A 428 -12.76 13.09 -2.46
CA PRO A 428 -13.75 13.43 -1.44
C PRO A 428 -13.75 12.40 -0.30
N LEU A 429 -13.82 12.87 0.94
CA LEU A 429 -13.91 12.01 2.14
C LEU A 429 -15.38 11.88 2.55
N CYS A 430 -16.09 10.93 1.95
CA CYS A 430 -17.53 10.76 2.15
C CYS A 430 -17.87 9.46 2.89
N ALA A 431 -18.67 9.58 3.96
CA ALA A 431 -19.27 8.46 4.68
C ALA A 431 -20.79 8.50 4.49
N GLY A 432 -21.29 7.74 3.51
CA GLY A 432 -22.68 7.83 3.07
C GLY A 432 -23.00 9.22 2.51
N ASN A 433 -23.92 9.94 3.15
CA ASN A 433 -24.29 11.31 2.77
C ASN A 433 -23.48 12.40 3.50
N HIS A 434 -22.54 12.02 4.37
CA HIS A 434 -21.72 12.97 5.13
C HIS A 434 -20.36 13.14 4.44
N CYS A 435 -20.10 14.33 3.88
CA CYS A 435 -18.77 14.71 3.41
C CYS A 435 -18.01 15.34 4.58
N MET A 436 -16.94 14.67 5.02
CA MET A 436 -16.10 15.11 6.13
C MET A 436 -14.99 16.07 5.66
N GLY A 437 -14.74 16.13 4.35
CA GLY A 437 -13.64 16.92 3.80
C GLY A 437 -13.11 16.38 2.47
N VAL A 438 -11.88 16.78 2.13
CA VAL A 438 -11.18 16.35 0.93
C VAL A 438 -9.74 15.96 1.22
N LEU A 439 -9.26 14.98 0.48
CA LEU A 439 -7.88 14.56 0.43
C LEU A 439 -7.31 14.97 -0.93
N ILE A 440 -6.23 15.74 -0.91
CA ILE A 440 -5.51 16.15 -2.12
C ILE A 440 -4.24 15.32 -2.21
N VAL A 441 -4.15 14.52 -3.27
CA VAL A 441 -2.99 13.69 -3.59
C VAL A 441 -2.24 14.39 -4.72
N ALA A 442 -0.99 14.77 -4.45
CA ALA A 442 -0.19 15.50 -5.42
C ALA A 442 0.38 14.59 -6.50
N ASP A 443 1.26 15.18 -7.29
CA ASP A 443 1.86 14.54 -8.46
C ASP A 443 2.78 13.39 -8.07
N ARG A 444 2.72 12.34 -8.89
CA ARG A 444 3.72 11.28 -8.86
C ARG A 444 5.04 11.80 -9.42
N VAL A 445 6.13 11.28 -8.86
CA VAL A 445 7.49 11.48 -9.41
C VAL A 445 7.50 11.01 -10.87
N GLY A 446 7.54 11.96 -11.81
CA GLY A 446 7.55 11.68 -13.26
C GLY A 446 6.24 11.92 -14.05
N GLY A 447 5.19 12.46 -13.43
CA GLY A 447 4.01 12.98 -14.15
C GLY A 447 3.07 11.93 -14.77
N THR A 448 3.12 10.68 -14.30
CA THR A 448 2.23 9.61 -14.79
C THR A 448 0.81 9.79 -14.24
N PRO A 449 -0.25 9.71 -15.06
CA PRO A 449 -1.63 9.78 -14.58
C PRO A 449 -2.02 8.54 -13.76
N TYR A 450 -2.92 8.71 -12.80
CA TYR A 450 -3.50 7.62 -12.02
C TYR A 450 -4.39 6.74 -12.91
N THR A 451 -4.28 5.42 -12.74
CA THR A 451 -5.16 4.46 -13.41
C THR A 451 -6.54 4.41 -12.75
N ILE A 452 -7.55 3.90 -13.47
CA ILE A 452 -8.91 3.75 -12.91
C ILE A 452 -8.90 2.87 -11.65
N GLU A 453 -8.12 1.78 -11.65
CA GLU A 453 -8.00 0.88 -10.49
C GLU A 453 -7.38 1.59 -9.27
N GLU A 454 -6.43 2.51 -9.48
CA GLU A 454 -5.82 3.30 -8.41
C GLU A 454 -6.75 4.39 -7.89
N LEU A 455 -7.55 5.01 -8.77
CA LEU A 455 -8.60 5.94 -8.36
C LEU A 455 -9.68 5.22 -7.54
N ASP A 456 -10.08 4.01 -7.93
CA ASP A 456 -11.01 3.20 -7.13
C ASP A 456 -10.42 2.85 -5.75
N LEU A 457 -9.13 2.51 -5.67
CA LEU A 457 -8.46 2.27 -4.39
C LEU A 457 -8.37 3.54 -3.54
N LEU A 458 -8.02 4.68 -4.13
CA LEU A 458 -8.02 5.98 -3.46
C LEU A 458 -9.42 6.32 -2.92
N LYS A 459 -10.48 6.03 -3.69
CA LYS A 459 -11.86 6.19 -3.23
C LYS A 459 -12.11 5.31 -2.00
N CYS A 460 -11.79 4.02 -2.07
CA CYS A 460 -11.99 3.11 -0.93
C CYS A 460 -11.24 3.58 0.33
N MET A 461 -10.01 4.06 0.17
CA MET A 461 -9.23 4.61 1.28
C MET A 461 -9.85 5.91 1.82
N GLY A 462 -10.33 6.80 0.94
CA GLY A 462 -11.03 8.03 1.31
C GLY A 462 -12.33 7.76 2.08
N ASP A 463 -13.15 6.82 1.61
CA ASP A 463 -14.37 6.39 2.29
C ASP A 463 -14.05 5.84 3.70
N GLN A 464 -12.98 5.03 3.83
CA GLN A 464 -12.56 4.47 5.13
C GLN A 464 -12.09 5.54 6.11
N ILE A 465 -11.34 6.54 5.63
CA ILE A 465 -10.92 7.70 6.44
C ILE A 465 -12.16 8.48 6.89
N ALA A 466 -13.10 8.72 5.98
CA ALA A 466 -14.34 9.43 6.29
C ALA A 466 -15.18 8.70 7.34
N VAL A 467 -15.28 7.37 7.27
CA VAL A 467 -15.96 6.56 8.30
C VAL A 467 -15.26 6.68 9.65
N GLY A 468 -13.92 6.64 9.67
CA GLY A 468 -13.14 6.84 10.89
C GLY A 468 -13.40 8.22 11.52
N LEU A 469 -13.34 9.28 10.72
CA LEU A 469 -13.61 10.66 11.17
C LEU A 469 -15.05 10.83 11.67
N LEU A 470 -16.03 10.26 10.96
CA LEU A 470 -17.43 10.31 11.37
C LEU A 470 -17.64 9.59 12.71
N ASN A 471 -17.06 8.41 12.89
CA ASN A 471 -17.17 7.65 14.15
C ASN A 471 -16.57 8.42 15.34
N LEU A 472 -15.43 9.09 15.14
CA LEU A 472 -14.80 9.92 16.18
C LEU A 472 -15.70 11.10 16.56
N ARG A 473 -16.24 11.81 15.56
CA ARG A 473 -17.19 12.91 15.78
C ARG A 473 -18.45 12.46 16.52
N LEU A 474 -19.08 11.37 16.09
CA LEU A 474 -20.26 10.81 16.74
C LEU A 474 -19.96 10.36 18.17
N THR A 475 -18.78 9.81 18.43
CA THR A 475 -18.38 9.39 19.77
C THR A 475 -18.22 10.60 20.70
N ASP A 476 -17.64 11.71 20.21
CA ASP A 476 -17.51 12.95 20.97
C ASP A 476 -18.89 13.59 21.24
N GLU A 477 -19.78 13.62 20.24
CA GLU A 477 -21.16 14.10 20.42
C GLU A 477 -21.92 13.28 21.47
N ILE A 478 -21.80 11.96 21.46
CA ILE A 478 -22.40 11.07 22.47
C ILE A 478 -21.79 11.34 23.85
N ALA A 479 -20.48 11.53 23.95
CA ALA A 479 -19.81 11.81 25.21
C ALA A 479 -20.29 13.14 25.82
N ARG A 480 -20.38 14.21 25.01
CA ARG A 480 -20.94 15.51 25.42
C ARG A 480 -22.41 15.40 25.83
N GLY A 481 -23.21 14.64 25.10
CA GLY A 481 -24.61 14.38 25.43
C GLY A 481 -24.76 13.72 26.80
N ARG A 482 -23.99 12.66 27.07
CA ARG A 482 -23.98 11.99 28.39
C ARG A 482 -23.55 12.91 29.52
N GLN A 483 -22.56 13.78 29.28
CA GLN A 483 -22.10 14.75 30.27
C GLN A 483 -23.21 15.78 30.58
N LEU A 484 -23.93 16.24 29.56
CA LEU A 484 -25.05 17.16 29.73
C LEU A 484 -26.23 16.49 30.45
N GLU A 485 -26.59 15.26 30.10
CA GLU A 485 -27.63 14.49 30.80
C GLU A 485 -27.29 14.31 32.29
N ALA A 486 -26.03 13.97 32.61
CA ALA A 486 -25.56 13.86 33.98
C ALA A 486 -25.66 15.20 34.73
N PHE A 487 -25.29 16.30 34.06
CA PHE A 487 -25.41 17.66 34.60
C PHE A 487 -26.87 18.06 34.84
N GLN A 488 -27.78 17.75 33.92
CA GLN A 488 -29.21 18.06 34.05
C GLN A 488 -29.86 17.28 35.20
N ALA A 489 -29.60 15.96 35.29
CA ALA A 489 -30.10 15.13 36.37
C ALA A 489 -29.62 15.65 37.75
N MET A 490 -28.37 16.08 37.82
CA MET A 490 -27.77 16.64 39.02
C MET A 490 -28.34 18.02 39.40
N SER A 491 -28.55 18.89 38.41
CA SER A 491 -29.15 20.21 38.62
C SER A 491 -30.57 20.11 39.19
N ALA A 492 -31.39 19.19 38.67
CA ALA A 492 -32.74 18.94 39.18
C ALA A 492 -32.73 18.54 40.66
N PHE A 493 -31.75 17.72 41.05
CA PHE A 493 -31.58 17.30 42.43
C PHE A 493 -31.18 18.46 43.36
N PHE A 494 -30.20 19.29 42.95
CA PHE A 494 -29.79 20.45 43.75
C PHE A 494 -30.91 21.46 43.94
N VAL A 495 -31.69 21.72 42.90
CA VAL A 495 -32.87 22.59 42.99
C VAL A 495 -33.89 22.04 43.99
N HIS A 496 -34.12 20.72 44.00
CA HIS A 496 -35.00 20.09 44.97
C HIS A 496 -34.49 20.25 46.42
N ASP A 497 -33.20 20.02 46.67
CA ASP A 497 -32.62 20.14 48.01
C ASP A 497 -32.57 21.59 48.51
N LEU A 498 -32.30 22.56 47.61
CA LEU A 498 -32.40 23.98 47.92
C LEU A 498 -33.84 24.39 48.22
N LYS A 499 -34.82 23.91 47.44
CA LYS A 499 -36.25 24.17 47.69
C LYS A 499 -36.68 23.62 49.05
N ASN A 500 -36.17 22.45 49.44
CA ASN A 500 -36.45 21.87 50.75
C ASN A 500 -35.84 22.71 51.88
N ALA A 501 -34.57 23.10 51.77
CA ALA A 501 -33.92 23.96 52.76
C ALA A 501 -34.63 25.32 52.88
N ALA A 502 -34.99 25.93 51.76
CA ALA A 502 -35.76 27.17 51.72
C ALA A 502 -37.16 27.01 52.35
N SER A 503 -37.84 25.89 52.10
CA SER A 503 -39.15 25.60 52.71
C SER A 503 -39.05 25.43 54.22
N THR A 504 -38.01 24.73 54.70
CA THR A 504 -37.77 24.57 56.15
C THR A 504 -37.52 25.92 56.79
N LEU A 505 -36.62 26.75 56.22
CA LEU A 505 -36.35 28.10 56.71
C LEU A 505 -37.61 28.97 56.74
N SER A 506 -38.40 28.94 55.66
CA SER A 506 -39.64 29.71 55.54
C SER A 506 -40.66 29.30 56.60
N LEU A 507 -40.84 28.00 56.85
CA LEU A 507 -41.76 27.48 57.87
C LEU A 507 -41.30 27.85 59.28
N THR A 508 -40.01 27.71 59.58
CA THR A 508 -39.46 28.14 60.88
C THR A 508 -39.63 29.64 61.09
N LEU A 509 -39.40 30.46 60.06
CA LEU A 509 -39.59 31.92 60.15
C LEU A 509 -41.05 32.32 60.31
N GLN A 510 -41.99 31.60 59.68
CA GLN A 510 -43.43 31.85 59.83
C GLN A 510 -43.96 31.47 61.22
N ASN A 511 -43.42 30.41 61.82
CA ASN A 511 -43.85 29.94 63.14
C ASN A 511 -43.15 30.69 64.29
N LEU A 512 -42.03 31.36 64.02
CA LEU A 512 -41.24 32.06 65.04
C LEU A 512 -42.00 33.14 65.82
N PRO A 513 -42.83 34.00 65.19
CA PRO A 513 -43.61 35.01 65.92
C PRO A 513 -44.69 34.41 66.83
N VAL A 514 -45.21 33.23 66.51
CA VAL A 514 -46.32 32.59 67.25
C VAL A 514 -45.84 31.95 68.55
N HIS A 515 -44.62 31.41 68.56
CA HIS A 515 -44.03 30.69 69.69
C HIS A 515 -42.78 31.38 70.24
N PHE A 516 -42.61 32.67 69.98
CA PHE A 516 -41.39 33.42 70.33
C PHE A 516 -41.07 33.37 71.83
N ASP A 517 -42.10 33.45 72.67
CA ASP A 517 -41.94 33.49 74.13
C ASP A 517 -41.55 32.14 74.73
N ASP A 518 -41.68 31.02 74.00
CA ASP A 518 -41.23 29.70 74.43
C ASP A 518 -39.69 29.59 74.28
N PRO A 519 -38.93 29.51 75.40
CA PRO A 519 -37.47 29.42 75.37
C PRO A 519 -36.96 28.15 74.70
N LEU A 520 -37.68 27.03 74.83
CA LEU A 520 -37.30 25.75 74.24
C LEU A 520 -37.47 25.80 72.71
N PHE A 521 -38.58 26.37 72.24
CA PHE A 521 -38.83 26.58 70.82
C PHE A 521 -37.79 27.52 70.19
N ARG A 522 -37.44 28.63 70.86
CA ARG A 522 -36.42 29.58 70.37
C ARG A 522 -35.06 28.91 70.18
N GLN A 523 -34.67 28.08 71.14
CA GLN A 523 -33.41 27.33 71.09
C GLN A 523 -33.43 26.29 69.96
N ASP A 524 -34.58 25.65 69.72
CA ASP A 524 -34.75 24.68 68.65
C ASP A 524 -34.74 25.33 67.26
N VAL A 525 -35.35 26.49 67.10
CA VAL A 525 -35.30 27.27 65.85
C VAL A 525 -33.89 27.72 65.53
N LEU A 526 -33.15 28.26 66.49
CA LEU A 526 -31.76 28.69 66.26
C LEU A 526 -30.86 27.52 65.83
N ARG A 527 -31.03 26.35 66.47
CA ARG A 527 -30.34 25.12 66.07
C ARG A 527 -30.75 24.67 64.67
N GLY A 528 -32.05 24.60 64.38
CA GLY A 528 -32.58 24.19 63.07
C GLY A 528 -32.17 25.12 61.92
N MET A 529 -32.09 26.43 62.17
CA MET A 529 -31.58 27.42 61.21
C MET A 529 -30.08 27.22 60.95
N GLY A 530 -29.28 26.98 62.00
CA GLY A 530 -27.86 26.64 61.87
C GLY A 530 -27.65 25.39 61.02
N GLU A 531 -28.36 24.30 61.33
CA GLU A 531 -28.29 23.05 60.57
C GLU A 531 -28.73 23.23 59.10
N THR A 532 -29.73 24.07 58.85
CA THR A 532 -30.21 24.35 57.47
C THR A 532 -29.22 25.21 56.69
N ALA A 533 -28.58 26.19 57.33
CA ALA A 533 -27.51 27.00 56.74
C ALA A 533 -26.28 26.14 56.40
N ASP A 534 -25.87 25.25 57.30
CA ASP A 534 -24.79 24.28 57.06
C ASP A 534 -25.12 23.36 55.88
N ARG A 535 -26.40 22.94 55.77
CA ARG A 535 -26.88 22.13 54.65
C ARG A 535 -26.81 22.88 53.31
N ILE A 536 -27.19 24.16 53.28
CA ILE A 536 -27.07 25.00 52.08
C ILE A 536 -25.60 25.18 51.68
N ASN A 537 -24.73 25.48 52.64
CA ASN A 537 -23.28 25.60 52.41
C ASN A 537 -22.68 24.29 51.89
N ALA A 538 -23.12 23.14 52.40
CA ALA A 538 -22.70 21.83 51.89
C ALA A 538 -23.14 21.59 50.44
N VAL A 539 -24.35 22.04 50.06
CA VAL A 539 -24.83 21.96 48.66
C VAL A 539 -24.01 22.88 47.75
N ILE A 540 -23.75 24.12 48.19
CA ILE A 540 -22.92 25.09 47.44
C ILE A 540 -21.51 24.55 47.24
N ASN A 541 -20.86 24.06 48.28
CA ASN A 541 -19.50 23.51 48.19
C ASN A 541 -19.41 22.31 47.23
N ARG A 542 -20.47 21.49 47.16
CA ARG A 542 -20.54 20.35 46.22
C ARG A 542 -20.71 20.82 44.78
N LEU A 543 -21.55 21.83 44.53
CA LEU A 543 -21.69 22.49 43.23
C LEU A 543 -20.37 23.10 42.74
N THR A 544 -19.63 23.74 43.65
CA THR A 544 -18.32 24.34 43.35
C THR A 544 -17.27 23.26 43.03
N ALA A 545 -17.24 22.16 43.78
CA ALA A 545 -16.32 21.03 43.55
C ALA A 545 -16.54 20.35 42.18
N LEU A 546 -17.73 20.46 41.59
CA LEU A 546 -18.04 19.91 40.27
C LEU A 546 -17.59 20.81 39.11
N ARG A 547 -17.26 22.08 39.38
CA ARG A 547 -16.75 23.01 38.36
C ARG A 547 -15.25 22.82 38.08
N GLN A 548 -14.52 22.15 38.97
CA GLN A 548 -13.07 21.90 38.83
C GLN A 548 -12.80 20.43 38.53
N PHE A 549 -12.74 20.07 37.25
CA PHE A 549 -12.25 18.78 36.77
C PHE A 549 -10.88 18.89 36.05
N GLU A 550 -10.15 19.98 36.26
CA GLU A 550 -8.72 20.02 35.91
C GLU A 550 -7.94 19.38 37.07
N LEU A 551 -7.37 18.19 36.82
CA LEU A 551 -6.55 17.48 37.81
C LEU A 551 -5.20 18.17 37.97
N ASN A 552 -4.87 18.55 39.20
CA ASN A 552 -3.55 19.08 39.55
C ASN A 552 -2.61 17.94 39.95
N LEU A 553 -2.08 17.24 38.94
CA LEU A 553 -1.24 16.05 39.15
C LEU A 553 0.14 16.41 39.72
N ALA A 554 0.43 15.92 40.93
CA ALA A 554 1.72 16.04 41.61
C ALA A 554 2.26 14.67 42.03
N GLU A 555 3.57 14.54 42.28
CA GLU A 555 4.11 13.33 42.90
C GLU A 555 3.69 13.24 44.36
N VAL A 556 2.80 12.29 44.66
CA VAL A 556 2.19 12.12 45.97
C VAL A 556 2.49 10.73 46.50
N ASP A 557 2.86 10.67 47.78
CA ASP A 557 2.91 9.43 48.56
C ASP A 557 1.49 9.05 49.00
N VAL A 558 0.97 7.96 48.42
CA VAL A 558 -0.39 7.45 48.71
C VAL A 558 -0.56 7.07 50.17
N ASN A 559 0.48 6.56 50.84
CA ASN A 559 0.39 6.19 52.26
C ASN A 559 0.11 7.43 53.12
N SER A 560 0.73 8.56 52.79
CA SER A 560 0.49 9.83 53.49
C SER A 560 -0.95 10.33 53.34
N VAL A 561 -1.57 10.14 52.17
CA VAL A 561 -2.97 10.51 51.93
C VAL A 561 -3.93 9.64 52.73
N VAL A 562 -3.64 8.34 52.83
CA VAL A 562 -4.42 7.41 53.64
C VAL A 562 -4.34 7.77 55.13
N ASP A 563 -3.14 8.09 55.63
CA ASP A 563 -2.94 8.52 57.01
C ASP A 563 -3.68 9.84 57.33
N ASP A 564 -3.68 10.80 56.41
CA ASP A 564 -4.41 12.07 56.58
C ASP A 564 -5.93 11.86 56.60
N ALA A 565 -6.46 11.02 55.70
CA ALA A 565 -7.87 10.66 55.68
C ALA A 565 -8.31 9.93 56.97
N LEU A 566 -7.43 9.09 57.54
CA LEU A 566 -7.67 8.41 58.81
C LEU A 566 -7.73 9.37 60.01
N LYS A 567 -6.88 10.40 60.04
CA LYS A 567 -6.92 11.42 61.11
C LYS A 567 -8.28 12.11 61.18
N ALA A 568 -8.92 12.33 60.03
CA ALA A 568 -10.27 12.90 59.95
C ALA A 568 -11.37 11.97 60.51
N LEU A 569 -11.13 10.66 60.59
CA LEU A 569 -12.06 9.68 61.20
C LEU A 569 -11.88 9.49 62.71
N ASN A 570 -10.69 9.76 63.25
CA ASN A 570 -10.31 9.45 64.65
C ASN A 570 -11.09 10.22 65.74
N GLY A 571 -12.02 11.11 65.37
CA GLY A 571 -12.90 11.80 66.32
C GLY A 571 -14.08 10.97 66.86
N THR A 572 -14.21 9.69 66.50
CA THR A 572 -15.39 8.87 66.83
C THR A 572 -14.99 7.52 67.44
N ALA A 573 -15.46 7.25 68.66
CA ALA A 573 -15.05 6.09 69.47
C ALA A 573 -15.62 4.73 68.98
N ASN A 574 -14.86 3.65 69.22
CA ASN A 574 -15.21 2.21 69.15
C ASN A 574 -15.04 1.40 67.84
N ILE A 575 -14.29 1.85 66.82
CA ILE A 575 -14.00 1.01 65.63
C ILE A 575 -12.52 0.59 65.61
N LYS A 576 -12.27 -0.70 65.37
CA LYS A 576 -10.91 -1.24 65.25
C LYS A 576 -10.41 -1.04 63.81
N VAL A 577 -9.31 -0.30 63.64
CA VAL A 577 -8.71 -0.03 62.33
C VAL A 577 -7.36 -0.73 62.24
N THR A 578 -7.20 -1.64 61.27
CA THR A 578 -5.97 -2.38 61.01
C THR A 578 -5.32 -1.85 59.72
N LYS A 579 -4.05 -1.40 59.80
CA LYS A 579 -3.33 -0.80 58.67
C LYS A 579 -2.15 -1.65 58.21
N GLN A 580 -2.02 -1.84 56.90
CA GLN A 580 -0.88 -2.51 56.26
C GLN A 580 -0.47 -1.73 54.99
N LEU A 581 0.34 -0.69 55.19
CA LEU A 581 0.72 0.24 54.13
C LEU A 581 2.12 -0.09 53.59
N VAL A 582 2.20 -0.83 52.48
CA VAL A 582 3.47 -1.37 51.92
C VAL A 582 3.84 -0.77 50.57
N LEU A 583 3.03 0.16 50.04
CA LEU A 583 3.26 0.76 48.72
C LEU A 583 4.43 1.76 48.81
N GLN A 584 5.51 1.54 48.06
CA GLN A 584 6.70 2.39 48.08
C GLN A 584 6.78 3.51 47.02
N PRO A 585 6.35 3.32 45.75
CA PRO A 585 6.52 4.36 44.74
C PRO A 585 5.54 5.52 44.96
N LYS A 586 6.02 6.76 44.77
CA LYS A 586 5.14 7.94 44.63
C LYS A 586 4.40 7.85 43.31
N LEU A 587 3.13 8.26 43.31
CA LEU A 587 2.30 8.31 42.10
C LEU A 587 2.02 9.75 41.70
N ARG A 588 1.90 10.01 40.39
CA ARG A 588 1.43 11.31 39.89
C ARG A 588 -0.10 11.36 39.99
N LEU A 589 -0.62 12.02 41.01
CA LEU A 589 -2.05 12.15 41.25
C LEU A 589 -2.40 13.50 41.89
N ASP A 590 -3.67 13.87 41.83
CA ASP A 590 -4.21 15.02 42.54
C ASP A 590 -4.48 14.64 44.00
N ARG A 591 -3.73 15.24 44.93
CA ARG A 591 -3.77 14.90 46.37
C ARG A 591 -5.16 15.11 46.97
N ASP A 592 -5.82 16.20 46.63
CA ASP A 592 -7.08 16.62 47.27
C ASP A 592 -8.23 15.77 46.73
N GLN A 593 -8.29 15.58 45.41
CA GLN A 593 -9.30 14.73 44.78
C GLN A 593 -9.15 13.27 45.22
N PHE A 594 -7.93 12.73 45.24
CA PHE A 594 -7.71 11.36 45.70
C PHE A 594 -7.99 11.20 47.21
N GLY A 595 -7.62 12.19 48.03
CA GLY A 595 -7.97 12.22 49.46
C GLY A 595 -9.48 12.17 49.71
N SER A 596 -10.27 12.85 48.86
CA SER A 596 -11.74 12.78 48.88
C SER A 596 -12.26 11.37 48.59
N VAL A 597 -11.66 10.64 47.64
CA VAL A 597 -11.99 9.23 47.36
C VAL A 597 -11.77 8.37 48.59
N ILE A 598 -10.58 8.44 49.19
CA ILE A 598 -10.24 7.64 50.37
C ILE A 598 -11.17 7.96 51.54
N THR A 599 -11.42 9.24 51.81
CA THR A 599 -12.33 9.68 52.87
C THR A 599 -13.74 9.14 52.65
N ASN A 600 -14.26 9.21 51.43
CA ASN A 600 -15.59 8.70 51.11
C ASN A 600 -15.69 7.16 51.29
N LEU A 601 -14.66 6.41 50.88
CA LEU A 601 -14.61 4.96 51.09
C LEU A 601 -14.54 4.60 52.58
N LEU A 602 -13.74 5.31 53.37
CA LEU A 602 -13.62 5.09 54.81
C LEU A 602 -14.93 5.44 55.55
N LEU A 603 -15.61 6.53 55.17
CA LEU A 603 -16.93 6.86 55.71
C LEU A 603 -17.97 5.80 55.35
N ASN A 604 -17.91 5.23 54.15
CA ASN A 604 -18.81 4.14 53.77
C ASN A 604 -18.54 2.85 54.56
N ALA A 605 -17.28 2.48 54.74
CA ALA A 605 -16.88 1.36 55.60
C ALA A 605 -17.35 1.56 57.04
N ARG A 606 -17.13 2.76 57.60
CA ARG A 606 -17.58 3.15 58.94
C ARG A 606 -19.09 3.02 59.11
N ASP A 607 -19.85 3.56 58.17
CA ASP A 607 -21.31 3.56 58.25
C ASP A 607 -21.90 2.14 58.06
N ALA A 608 -21.16 1.23 57.44
CA ALA A 608 -21.56 -0.17 57.24
C ALA A 608 -21.30 -1.05 58.48
N VAL A 609 -20.37 -0.65 59.35
CA VAL A 609 -19.97 -1.43 60.52
C VAL A 609 -20.69 -0.97 61.80
N GLY A 610 -20.99 -1.93 62.68
CA GLY A 610 -21.53 -1.65 64.01
C GLY A 610 -20.46 -1.23 65.04
N PRO A 611 -20.82 -1.00 66.31
CA PRO A 611 -19.93 -0.52 67.37
C PRO A 611 -18.79 -1.48 67.79
N LYS A 612 -18.66 -2.66 67.16
CA LYS A 612 -17.54 -3.61 67.31
C LYS A 612 -16.93 -3.98 65.96
N GLY A 613 -17.12 -3.13 64.95
CA GLY A 613 -16.64 -3.34 63.59
C GLY A 613 -15.13 -3.25 63.44
N GLU A 614 -14.63 -3.90 62.39
CA GLU A 614 -13.23 -3.83 61.97
C GLU A 614 -13.14 -3.30 60.53
N ILE A 615 -12.26 -2.31 60.33
CA ILE A 615 -11.91 -1.78 59.02
C ILE A 615 -10.42 -2.08 58.79
N ARG A 616 -10.11 -2.73 57.66
CA ARG A 616 -8.75 -3.06 57.24
C ARG A 616 -8.38 -2.25 56.01
N ILE A 617 -7.22 -1.58 56.07
CA ILE A 617 -6.70 -0.76 54.96
C ILE A 617 -5.34 -1.31 54.55
N GLU A 618 -5.19 -1.60 53.27
CA GLU A 618 -3.95 -2.11 52.69
C GLU A 618 -3.56 -1.30 51.47
N THR A 619 -2.26 -1.00 51.35
CA THR A 619 -1.71 -0.48 50.11
C THR A 619 -0.65 -1.45 49.63
N THR A 620 -0.82 -1.98 48.43
CA THR A 620 0.08 -2.96 47.83
C THR A 620 0.43 -2.55 46.41
N GLN A 621 1.52 -3.12 45.89
CA GLN A 621 1.87 -3.03 44.49
C GLN A 621 1.60 -4.39 43.86
N ASN A 622 0.86 -4.41 42.75
CA ASN A 622 0.62 -5.62 41.97
C ASN A 622 0.89 -5.32 40.49
N ASP A 623 1.92 -5.95 39.92
CA ASP A 623 2.42 -5.68 38.56
C ASP A 623 2.64 -4.17 38.31
N ASN A 624 1.90 -3.60 37.35
CA ASN A 624 1.92 -2.18 36.96
C ASN A 624 0.89 -1.31 37.72
N TRP A 625 0.28 -1.83 38.78
CA TRP A 625 -0.78 -1.14 39.52
C TRP A 625 -0.40 -0.92 40.99
N ALA A 626 -0.63 0.30 41.47
CA ALA A 626 -0.76 0.61 42.89
C ALA A 626 -2.19 0.31 43.32
N VAL A 627 -2.36 -0.54 44.34
CA VAL A 627 -3.67 -0.99 44.80
C VAL A 627 -3.89 -0.53 46.23
N VAL A 628 -4.95 0.25 46.46
CA VAL A 628 -5.45 0.64 47.77
C VAL A 628 -6.73 -0.14 48.07
N SER A 629 -6.68 -1.02 49.07
CA SER A 629 -7.80 -1.85 49.49
C SER A 629 -8.36 -1.36 50.82
N ILE A 630 -9.67 -1.11 50.88
CA ILE A 630 -10.40 -0.77 52.11
C ILE A 630 -11.47 -1.84 52.30
N SER A 631 -11.32 -2.62 53.37
CA SER A 631 -12.20 -3.74 53.70
C SER A 631 -12.93 -3.49 55.02
N ASP A 632 -14.22 -3.79 55.07
CA ASP A 632 -15.04 -3.74 56.27
C ASP A 632 -15.72 -5.10 56.50
N ASN A 633 -16.04 -5.40 57.76
CA ASN A 633 -16.85 -6.56 58.16
C ASN A 633 -18.32 -6.17 58.44
N GLY A 634 -18.83 -5.18 57.69
CA GLY A 634 -20.15 -4.61 57.89
C GLY A 634 -21.29 -5.44 57.28
N CYS A 635 -22.44 -4.79 57.06
CA CYS A 635 -23.64 -5.45 56.56
C CYS A 635 -23.54 -6.01 55.12
N GLY A 636 -22.52 -5.60 54.35
CA GLY A 636 -22.34 -6.04 52.96
C GLY A 636 -23.45 -5.59 52.00
N MET A 637 -23.36 -6.02 50.74
CA MET A 637 -24.29 -5.65 49.66
C MET A 637 -24.67 -6.85 48.81
N SER A 638 -25.88 -6.83 48.24
CA SER A 638 -26.33 -7.87 47.30
C SER A 638 -25.74 -7.68 45.90
N GLN A 639 -25.64 -8.78 45.14
CA GLN A 639 -25.21 -8.77 43.73
C GLN A 639 -26.03 -7.82 42.84
N ALA A 640 -27.32 -7.65 43.14
CA ALA A 640 -28.19 -6.73 42.42
C ALA A 640 -27.75 -5.26 42.61
N VAL A 641 -27.41 -4.88 43.84
CA VAL A 641 -26.93 -3.52 44.17
C VAL A 641 -25.56 -3.25 43.56
N LEU A 642 -24.64 -4.23 43.65
CA LEU A 642 -23.30 -4.14 43.07
C LEU A 642 -23.31 -3.87 41.57
N LYS A 643 -24.14 -4.61 40.81
CA LYS A 643 -24.17 -4.54 39.34
C LYS A 643 -24.96 -3.36 38.80
N SER A 644 -26.07 -3.00 39.44
CA SER A 644 -27.05 -2.09 38.85
C SER A 644 -27.05 -0.68 39.44
N SER A 645 -26.51 -0.47 40.65
CA SER A 645 -26.79 0.77 41.37
C SER A 645 -25.66 1.39 42.19
N LEU A 646 -24.62 0.65 42.60
CA LEU A 646 -23.56 1.19 43.47
C LEU A 646 -22.83 2.43 42.91
N PHE A 647 -22.52 2.41 41.61
CA PHE A 647 -21.83 3.51 40.93
C PHE A 647 -22.79 4.41 40.15
N ARG A 648 -24.11 4.23 40.29
CA ARG A 648 -25.08 5.15 39.68
C ARG A 648 -25.24 6.36 40.59
N PRO A 649 -25.20 7.58 40.03
CA PRO A 649 -25.46 8.76 40.82
C PRO A 649 -26.89 8.72 41.38
N PHE A 650 -27.09 9.30 42.56
CA PHE A 650 -28.39 9.44 43.25
C PHE A 650 -29.02 8.15 43.77
N HIS A 651 -28.30 7.03 43.77
CA HIS A 651 -28.77 5.80 44.39
C HIS A 651 -28.08 5.59 45.75
N SER A 652 -28.83 5.70 46.85
CA SER A 652 -28.31 5.45 48.21
C SER A 652 -29.30 4.64 49.04
N THR A 653 -28.76 3.74 49.86
CA THR A 653 -29.52 3.00 50.88
C THR A 653 -29.59 3.75 52.22
N LYS A 654 -28.92 4.90 52.34
CA LYS A 654 -28.84 5.71 53.58
C LYS A 654 -29.96 6.77 53.62
N LYS A 655 -30.69 6.89 54.73
CA LYS A 655 -31.78 7.88 54.93
C LYS A 655 -31.35 9.36 54.76
N LYS A 656 -30.06 9.68 54.92
CA LYS A 656 -29.48 11.04 54.75
C LYS A 656 -28.38 11.11 53.67
N GLY A 657 -28.21 10.05 52.87
CA GLY A 657 -27.12 9.96 51.88
C GLY A 657 -27.60 10.27 50.47
N LEU A 658 -26.89 11.17 49.79
CA LEU A 658 -27.26 11.67 48.46
C LEU A 658 -26.92 10.72 47.30
N GLY A 659 -26.24 9.60 47.56
CA GLY A 659 -25.90 8.61 46.53
C GLY A 659 -24.89 9.09 45.48
N ILE A 660 -24.21 10.22 45.72
CA ILE A 660 -23.24 10.81 44.78
C ILE A 660 -21.79 10.41 45.07
N GLY A 661 -21.46 10.05 46.32
CA GLY A 661 -20.06 9.85 46.73
C GLY A 661 -19.36 8.72 45.97
N MET A 662 -20.03 7.58 45.76
CA MET A 662 -19.45 6.46 45.00
C MET A 662 -19.31 6.75 43.50
N PHE A 663 -20.25 7.50 42.93
CA PHE A 663 -20.15 7.98 41.56
C PHE A 663 -18.97 8.94 41.39
N GLN A 664 -18.83 9.92 42.29
CA GLN A 664 -17.70 10.86 42.29
C GLN A 664 -16.37 10.13 42.49
N SER A 665 -16.32 9.15 43.38
CA SER A 665 -15.13 8.34 43.61
C SER A 665 -14.70 7.60 42.34
N LYS A 666 -15.66 7.02 41.61
CA LYS A 666 -15.39 6.37 40.33
C LYS A 666 -14.89 7.37 39.28
N MET A 667 -15.53 8.53 39.15
CA MET A 667 -15.12 9.58 38.21
C MET A 667 -13.69 10.07 38.49
N ILE A 668 -13.34 10.32 39.75
CA ILE A 668 -11.99 10.75 40.14
C ILE A 668 -10.96 9.66 39.81
N VAL A 669 -11.24 8.40 40.14
CA VAL A 669 -10.33 7.28 39.85
C VAL A 669 -10.15 7.08 38.35
N GLU A 670 -11.22 7.15 37.56
CA GLU A 670 -11.16 7.04 36.09
C GLU A 670 -10.42 8.23 35.45
N ALA A 671 -10.57 9.45 35.99
CA ALA A 671 -9.83 10.62 35.54
C ALA A 671 -8.30 10.47 35.77
N HIS A 672 -7.90 9.72 36.80
CA HIS A 672 -6.50 9.31 37.02
C HIS A 672 -6.08 8.08 36.18
N ARG A 673 -6.89 7.66 35.20
CA ARG A 673 -6.73 6.43 34.40
C ARG A 673 -6.67 5.16 35.25
N GLY A 674 -7.27 5.21 36.44
CA GLY A 674 -7.37 4.11 37.39
C GLY A 674 -8.65 3.29 37.23
N ARG A 675 -8.78 2.27 38.08
CA ARG A 675 -9.98 1.42 38.17
C ARG A 675 -10.40 1.23 39.62
N ILE A 676 -11.69 1.27 39.89
CA ILE A 676 -12.26 0.88 41.19
C ILE A 676 -13.05 -0.43 41.05
N THR A 677 -12.77 -1.40 41.92
CA THR A 677 -13.48 -2.68 41.99
C THR A 677 -14.03 -2.89 43.40
N VAL A 678 -15.11 -3.66 43.50
CA VAL A 678 -15.76 -3.95 44.76
C VAL A 678 -16.11 -5.45 44.83
N ASP A 679 -15.77 -6.07 45.94
CA ASP A 679 -16.24 -7.40 46.31
C ASP A 679 -17.06 -7.25 47.60
N SER A 680 -18.30 -7.73 47.62
CA SER A 680 -19.17 -7.62 48.78
C SER A 680 -20.11 -8.81 48.86
N GLU A 681 -20.29 -9.32 50.08
CA GLU A 681 -21.24 -10.38 50.39
C GLU A 681 -22.14 -9.94 51.55
N PRO A 682 -23.48 -10.13 51.45
CA PRO A 682 -24.40 -9.76 52.51
C PRO A 682 -24.02 -10.42 53.85
N ALA A 683 -24.01 -9.64 54.92
CA ALA A 683 -23.65 -10.04 56.28
C ALA A 683 -22.19 -10.52 56.49
N VAL A 684 -21.34 -10.43 55.48
CA VAL A 684 -19.90 -10.74 55.58
C VAL A 684 -19.06 -9.48 55.59
N GLY A 685 -19.36 -8.53 54.68
CA GLY A 685 -18.62 -7.27 54.57
C GLY A 685 -18.40 -6.82 53.13
N THR A 686 -17.60 -5.77 52.96
CA THR A 686 -17.25 -5.20 51.65
C THR A 686 -15.77 -4.91 51.55
N THR A 687 -15.18 -5.16 50.38
CA THR A 687 -13.82 -4.77 50.04
C THR A 687 -13.84 -3.91 48.78
N PHE A 688 -13.45 -2.64 48.92
CA PHE A 688 -13.17 -1.77 47.80
C PHE A 688 -11.68 -1.82 47.47
N ARG A 689 -11.35 -1.97 46.18
CA ARG A 689 -9.97 -1.86 45.68
C ARG A 689 -9.88 -0.76 44.64
N VAL A 690 -9.04 0.22 44.90
CA VAL A 690 -8.70 1.31 43.97
C VAL A 690 -7.35 1.01 43.36
N MET A 691 -7.30 0.89 42.05
CA MET A 691 -6.11 0.53 41.27
C MET A 691 -5.67 1.75 40.45
N LEU A 692 -4.44 2.21 40.65
CA LEU A 692 -3.84 3.33 39.92
C LEU A 692 -2.62 2.84 39.12
N PRO A 693 -2.42 3.29 37.87
CA PRO A 693 -1.27 2.86 37.06
C PRO A 693 0.03 3.47 37.59
N LEU A 694 1.07 2.65 37.75
CA LEU A 694 2.40 3.10 38.20
C LEU A 694 3.19 3.82 37.10
N ASN A 695 2.95 3.46 35.84
CA ASN A 695 3.55 4.11 34.67
C ASN A 695 2.46 4.88 33.92
N HIS A 696 2.45 6.21 34.06
CA HIS A 696 1.91 7.05 33.00
C HIS A 696 2.89 6.98 31.82
N GLN A 697 2.75 5.98 30.96
CA GLN A 697 3.20 6.19 29.59
C GLN A 697 2.35 7.36 29.07
N THR A 698 2.99 8.50 28.88
CA THR A 698 2.58 9.51 27.92
C THR A 698 2.43 8.80 26.58
N ALA A 699 1.22 8.30 26.33
CA ALA A 699 0.73 7.99 25.00
C ALA A 699 0.22 9.29 24.39
#